data_AF-A0A916JX95-F1
#
_entry.id   AF-A0A916JX95-F1
#
_cell.length_a   1.000
_cell.length_b   1.000
_cell.length_c   1.000
_cell.angle_alpha   90.00
_cell.angle_beta   90.00
_cell.angle_gamma   90.00
#
_symmetry.space_group_name_H-M   'P 1'
#
loop_
_entity.id
_entity.type
_entity.pdbx_description
1 polymer ?
#
loop_
_entity_poly.entity_id
_entity_poly.type
_entity_poly.pdbx_seq_one_letter_code
_entity_poly.pdbx_strand_id
1 'polypeptide(L)'
;MTLRRARSTVETGGRRRGAIAFLAVVTLAVAGLTVAPVAAEAASRPTVSLEATIGADRIVAVRLACTFSSACQGKIVVTLGSGGRKTINYRIAKRKSATLTWKLSKNQYQKFVKRGSAKLAVTGSTVKPSKRSFSKSRTVRPAKAKLSLSQTNYAIAKDRTLPLALTCAASTGCAATVALQTSSGGSVARTTVTAKKGATSVMLRVPASAYASLGDAAVAYRVVISETRPDAVQSTRTVRLTKAIPVRTASVAYAQRNWTPTEYDTCPASLHESYRTVGPDGKYYPTWHPAEVTDPATGRLCTFGHEHGADPASSDIAEWVADHFAPDDLVEGEPRGLPFGYASEELDNHIAAGHDHLSMRHEDNGGHKVFVRNNVGLVDADHRSVTFENASGERERVVCDFLIKAHQGSWSADATSNNAHELIYAVKCTDGTELISTTLSLYGEPNEFNRSCARGATVATTGSMLPPAVTAGGTREIPDRGCAESAVSGASDIWALYEIWQSANELRTADGTVVASFDPWFGIRNPSRYYDVRYSTATTNAVSRPLDLLWEATSAERAANVYPWSTVAGSERFDYRDPRSPFDGAQRDFYIGQNEVVGLDGSPTLYTDPYGGNAETTRRVGAIEQWAVAGSLATSLRLERQQFDLHADWGKNNGVHAPN
;
A
#
# COMPACT_ATOMS: atom_id res chain seq x y z
N MET A 1 -36.53 25.07 19.55
CA MET A 1 -36.69 24.06 18.49
C MET A 1 -36.25 22.72 19.07
N THR A 2 -37.15 21.74 19.01
CA THR A 2 -37.19 20.55 19.87
C THR A 2 -37.04 19.30 19.00
N LEU A 3 -36.61 18.18 19.61
CA LEU A 3 -36.65 16.76 19.17
C LEU A 3 -35.33 16.24 18.55
N ARG A 4 -34.80 15.07 18.89
CA ARG A 4 -35.12 14.05 19.93
C ARG A 4 -33.90 13.12 20.05
N ARG A 5 -33.40 12.91 21.28
CA ARG A 5 -32.47 11.83 21.65
C ARG A 5 -33.28 10.55 21.90
N ALA A 6 -32.80 9.40 21.43
CA ALA A 6 -33.25 8.09 21.90
C ALA A 6 -32.11 7.40 22.65
N ARG A 7 -32.30 7.24 23.97
CA ARG A 7 -31.59 6.29 24.83
C ARG A 7 -32.30 4.94 24.74
N SER A 8 -31.55 3.84 24.78
CA SER A 8 -32.06 2.52 25.11
C SER A 8 -31.23 1.94 26.25
N THR A 9 -31.95 1.36 27.20
CA THR A 9 -31.61 1.00 28.57
C THR A 9 -30.79 -0.28 28.70
N VAL A 10 -30.01 -0.29 29.79
CA VAL A 10 -29.39 -1.42 30.46
C VAL A 10 -30.47 -2.37 31.00
N GLU A 11 -30.27 -3.68 30.87
CA GLU A 11 -30.89 -4.64 31.78
C GLU A 11 -29.94 -5.80 32.08
N THR A 12 -29.68 -5.97 33.38
CA THR A 12 -28.89 -7.01 34.04
C THR A 12 -29.77 -8.12 34.56
N GLY A 13 -29.25 -9.35 34.60
CA GLY A 13 -29.77 -10.46 35.41
C GLY A 13 -29.78 -11.78 34.62
N GLY A 14 -29.42 -12.93 35.14
CA GLY A 14 -29.08 -13.37 36.49
C GLY A 14 -29.17 -14.90 36.47
N ARG A 15 -28.17 -15.59 37.03
CA ARG A 15 -28.18 -17.04 37.29
C ARG A 15 -29.41 -17.43 38.11
N ARG A 16 -30.01 -18.59 37.86
CA ARG A 16 -30.40 -19.53 38.95
C ARG A 16 -30.71 -20.95 38.46
N ARG A 17 -30.23 -21.89 39.28
CA ARG A 17 -30.59 -23.30 39.36
C ARG A 17 -32.04 -23.46 39.81
N GLY A 18 -32.69 -24.55 39.43
CA GLY A 18 -33.95 -24.99 40.02
C GLY A 18 -34.28 -26.42 39.63
N ALA A 19 -34.07 -27.35 40.58
CA ALA A 19 -34.62 -28.69 40.55
C ALA A 19 -36.10 -28.65 40.96
N ILE A 20 -36.96 -29.48 40.34
CA ILE A 20 -38.25 -29.86 40.92
C ILE A 20 -38.45 -31.36 40.68
N ALA A 21 -38.55 -32.08 41.79
CA ALA A 21 -39.13 -33.42 41.90
C ALA A 21 -40.64 -33.28 42.14
N PHE A 22 -41.45 -34.21 41.62
CA PHE A 22 -42.74 -34.54 42.23
C PHE A 22 -43.02 -36.04 42.14
N LEU A 23 -43.60 -36.53 43.22
CA LEU A 23 -43.74 -37.90 43.67
C LEU A 23 -45.10 -38.50 43.24
N ALA A 24 -45.08 -39.82 43.04
CA ALA A 24 -46.12 -40.87 43.12
C ALA A 24 -47.61 -40.53 43.39
N VAL A 25 -48.52 -41.29 42.75
CA VAL A 25 -49.55 -42.13 43.41
C VAL A 25 -49.98 -43.30 42.48
N VAL A 26 -50.24 -44.44 43.13
CA VAL A 26 -50.57 -45.80 42.70
C VAL A 26 -52.03 -45.98 42.23
N THR A 27 -52.31 -46.94 41.33
CA THR A 27 -53.49 -47.84 41.45
C THR A 27 -53.35 -49.11 40.58
N LEU A 28 -53.70 -50.23 41.20
CA LEU A 28 -53.82 -51.59 40.64
C LEU A 28 -54.98 -51.71 39.64
N ALA A 29 -54.81 -52.56 38.62
CA ALA A 29 -55.88 -53.42 38.12
C ALA A 29 -55.29 -54.71 37.55
N VAL A 30 -55.70 -55.83 38.15
CA VAL A 30 -55.45 -57.21 37.72
C VAL A 30 -56.48 -57.55 36.64
N ALA A 31 -56.04 -58.03 35.48
CA ALA A 31 -56.86 -58.83 34.58
C ALA A 31 -55.97 -59.79 33.80
N GLY A 32 -56.12 -61.08 34.07
CA GLY A 32 -55.46 -62.14 33.33
C GLY A 32 -55.97 -62.20 31.89
N LEU A 33 -55.05 -62.30 30.94
CA LEU A 33 -55.33 -62.71 29.58
C LEU A 33 -54.22 -63.68 29.13
N THR A 34 -54.70 -64.83 28.67
CA THR A 34 -53.98 -66.00 28.20
C THR A 34 -52.86 -65.68 27.22
N VAL A 35 -51.67 -66.22 27.48
CA VAL A 35 -50.55 -66.24 26.53
C VAL A 35 -50.93 -67.15 25.36
N ALA A 36 -51.30 -66.55 24.24
CA ALA A 36 -51.28 -67.24 22.95
C ALA A 36 -49.80 -67.49 22.57
N PRO A 37 -49.41 -68.70 22.15
CA PRO A 37 -48.06 -68.95 21.65
C PRO A 37 -47.82 -68.05 20.43
N VAL A 38 -46.86 -67.13 20.59
CA VAL A 38 -46.37 -66.30 19.49
C VAL A 38 -45.87 -67.23 18.40
N ALA A 39 -46.44 -67.07 17.21
CA ALA A 39 -46.05 -67.78 16.00
C ALA A 39 -44.52 -67.83 15.87
N ALA A 40 -44.02 -69.03 15.59
CA ALA A 40 -42.62 -69.32 15.38
C ALA A 40 -41.91 -68.21 14.58
N GLU A 41 -40.81 -67.72 15.17
CA GLU A 41 -39.83 -66.82 14.56
C GLU A 41 -39.66 -67.12 13.07
N ALA A 42 -40.27 -66.30 12.21
CA ALA A 42 -40.02 -66.35 10.79
C ALA A 42 -38.53 -66.05 10.58
N ALA A 43 -37.74 -67.11 10.35
CA ALA A 43 -36.29 -67.08 10.21
C ALA A 43 -35.83 -65.81 9.47
N SER A 44 -35.30 -64.85 10.24
CA SER A 44 -34.98 -63.51 9.74
C SER A 44 -34.10 -63.61 8.50
N ARG A 45 -34.58 -63.07 7.37
CA ARG A 45 -33.83 -63.10 6.12
C ARG A 45 -32.67 -62.10 6.22
N PRO A 46 -31.48 -62.43 5.70
CA PRO A 46 -30.41 -61.44 5.60
C PRO A 46 -30.91 -60.33 4.68
N THR A 47 -31.05 -59.14 5.22
CA THR A 47 -31.54 -57.99 4.46
C THR A 47 -30.39 -57.40 3.66
N VAL A 48 -30.55 -57.35 2.34
CA VAL A 48 -29.64 -56.66 1.44
C VAL A 48 -30.19 -55.28 1.15
N SER A 49 -29.44 -54.25 1.54
CA SER A 49 -29.73 -52.86 1.20
C SER A 49 -28.74 -52.40 0.15
N LEU A 50 -29.25 -51.97 -1.02
CA LEU A 50 -28.41 -51.40 -2.08
C LEU A 50 -28.39 -49.89 -1.91
N GLU A 51 -27.30 -49.36 -1.37
CA GLU A 51 -26.94 -47.94 -1.47
C GLU A 51 -25.81 -47.84 -2.49
N ALA A 52 -26.07 -47.24 -3.64
CA ALA A 52 -25.07 -47.18 -4.71
C ALA A 52 -25.25 -45.92 -5.56
N THR A 53 -24.54 -44.86 -5.20
CA THR A 53 -23.97 -43.93 -6.17
C THR A 53 -22.59 -44.48 -6.57
N ILE A 54 -22.19 -44.27 -7.83
CA ILE A 54 -20.85 -44.66 -8.29
C ILE A 54 -20.14 -43.36 -8.67
N GLY A 55 -19.13 -43.01 -7.89
CA GLY A 55 -18.27 -41.85 -8.10
C GLY A 55 -17.11 -42.10 -9.06
N ALA A 56 -16.27 -41.08 -9.23
CA ALA A 56 -14.99 -41.12 -9.93
C ALA A 56 -13.94 -42.02 -9.26
N ASP A 57 -14.11 -42.40 -7.99
CA ASP A 57 -13.33 -43.47 -7.34
C ASP A 57 -13.56 -44.85 -7.98
N ARG A 58 -14.64 -44.97 -8.78
CA ARG A 58 -15.11 -46.16 -9.48
C ARG A 58 -15.59 -47.25 -8.53
N ILE A 59 -15.90 -46.92 -7.28
CA ILE A 59 -16.29 -47.93 -6.29
C ILE A 59 -17.80 -48.14 -6.33
N VAL A 60 -18.19 -49.39 -6.53
CA VAL A 60 -19.54 -49.88 -6.28
C VAL A 60 -19.57 -50.42 -4.86
N ALA A 61 -20.31 -49.77 -3.96
CA ALA A 61 -20.53 -50.26 -2.60
C ALA A 61 -21.84 -51.06 -2.52
N VAL A 62 -21.81 -52.20 -1.82
CA VAL A 62 -22.99 -53.03 -1.55
C VAL A 62 -23.02 -53.34 -0.06
N ARG A 63 -24.04 -52.84 0.64
CA ARG A 63 -24.21 -53.10 2.08
C ARG A 63 -25.04 -54.37 2.29
N LEU A 64 -24.45 -55.34 2.97
CA LEU A 64 -25.11 -56.56 3.39
C LEU A 64 -25.28 -56.53 4.92
N ALA A 65 -26.47 -56.85 5.42
CA ALA A 65 -26.72 -57.00 6.85
C ALA A 65 -27.02 -58.46 7.19
N CYS A 66 -26.36 -58.97 8.23
CA CYS A 66 -26.62 -60.28 8.79
C CYS A 66 -27.55 -60.14 9.99
N THR A 67 -28.80 -60.58 9.85
CA THR A 67 -29.81 -60.53 10.92
C THR A 67 -29.78 -61.75 11.84
N PHE A 68 -29.06 -62.80 11.44
CA PHE A 68 -28.98 -64.05 12.20
C PHE A 68 -28.18 -63.90 13.50
N SER A 69 -28.47 -64.80 14.44
CA SER A 69 -27.73 -65.00 15.69
C SER A 69 -26.33 -65.61 15.50
N SER A 70 -26.01 -66.05 14.29
CA SER A 70 -24.71 -66.56 13.86
C SER A 70 -24.16 -65.78 12.66
N ALA A 71 -22.86 -65.96 12.35
CA ALA A 71 -22.21 -65.24 11.26
C ALA A 71 -22.75 -65.69 9.88
N CYS A 72 -23.04 -64.73 9.01
CA CYS A 72 -23.44 -64.98 7.64
C CYS A 72 -22.21 -65.15 6.75
N GLN A 73 -22.19 -66.20 5.93
CA GLN A 73 -21.13 -66.43 4.95
C GLN A 73 -21.74 -66.78 3.60
N GLY A 74 -21.14 -66.33 2.51
CA GLY A 74 -21.66 -66.63 1.18
C GLY A 74 -20.90 -65.94 0.05
N LYS A 75 -21.53 -65.93 -1.13
CA LYS A 75 -21.03 -65.24 -2.32
C LYS A 75 -22.10 -64.33 -2.87
N ILE A 76 -21.70 -63.15 -3.34
CA ILE A 76 -22.54 -62.29 -4.17
C ILE A 76 -21.91 -62.11 -5.54
N VAL A 77 -22.76 -61.94 -6.54
CA VAL A 77 -22.42 -61.52 -7.90
C VAL A 77 -23.05 -60.15 -8.10
N VAL A 78 -22.19 -59.17 -8.36
CA VAL A 78 -22.58 -57.80 -8.66
C VAL A 78 -22.43 -57.59 -10.16
N THR A 79 -23.51 -57.18 -10.83
CA THR A 79 -23.56 -56.94 -12.27
C THR A 79 -24.05 -55.53 -12.54
N LEU A 80 -23.30 -54.78 -13.35
CA LEU A 80 -23.69 -53.44 -13.79
C LEU A 80 -24.17 -53.48 -15.23
N GLY A 81 -25.38 -53.00 -15.50
CA GLY A 81 -26.02 -53.09 -16.82
C GLY A 81 -25.27 -52.36 -17.94
N SER A 82 -24.35 -51.43 -17.62
CA SER A 82 -23.44 -50.78 -18.57
C SER A 82 -22.22 -51.63 -18.96
N GLY A 83 -22.05 -52.80 -18.34
CA GLY A 83 -20.94 -53.71 -18.55
C GLY A 83 -20.11 -53.92 -17.28
N GLY A 84 -19.78 -55.18 -17.00
CA GLY A 84 -18.98 -55.59 -15.84
C GLY A 84 -19.74 -56.51 -14.89
N ARG A 85 -19.02 -57.48 -14.34
CA ARG A 85 -19.52 -58.46 -13.36
C ARG A 85 -18.40 -58.78 -12.38
N LYS A 86 -18.69 -58.81 -11.07
CA LYS A 86 -17.74 -59.21 -10.02
C LYS A 86 -18.39 -60.15 -9.03
N THR A 87 -17.72 -61.27 -8.75
CA THR A 87 -18.08 -62.15 -7.64
C THR A 87 -17.29 -61.75 -6.40
N ILE A 88 -17.97 -61.60 -5.26
CA ILE A 88 -17.37 -61.22 -3.97
C ILE A 88 -17.79 -62.26 -2.93
N ASN A 89 -16.81 -62.89 -2.29
CA ASN A 89 -17.05 -63.74 -1.12
C ASN A 89 -17.21 -62.84 0.12
N TYR A 90 -18.10 -63.19 1.04
CA TYR A 90 -18.30 -62.41 2.26
C TYR A 90 -18.42 -63.28 3.51
N ARG A 91 -18.04 -62.69 4.65
CA ARG A 91 -18.29 -63.19 6.01
C ARG A 91 -18.66 -61.99 6.87
N ILE A 92 -19.86 -62.01 7.45
CA ILE A 92 -20.41 -60.91 8.25
C ILE A 92 -20.74 -61.47 9.63
N ALA A 93 -20.27 -60.82 10.69
CA ALA A 93 -20.57 -61.22 12.05
C ALA A 93 -22.08 -61.17 12.35
N LYS A 94 -22.52 -61.95 13.34
CA LYS A 94 -23.92 -61.98 13.79
C LYS A 94 -24.42 -60.57 14.12
N ARG A 95 -25.63 -60.23 13.68
CA ARG A 95 -26.26 -58.91 13.92
C ARG A 95 -25.39 -57.70 13.53
N LYS A 96 -24.50 -57.86 12.54
CA LYS A 96 -23.66 -56.78 12.01
C LYS A 96 -23.95 -56.58 10.51
N SER A 97 -23.49 -55.45 9.98
CA SER A 97 -23.47 -55.18 8.55
C SER A 97 -22.04 -55.04 8.04
N ALA A 98 -21.81 -55.42 6.78
CA ALA A 98 -20.55 -55.12 6.08
C ALA A 98 -20.84 -54.44 4.76
N THR A 99 -19.93 -53.54 4.35
CA THR A 99 -19.94 -52.93 3.02
C THR A 99 -18.91 -53.66 2.16
N LEU A 100 -19.38 -54.22 1.05
CA LEU A 100 -18.54 -54.87 0.05
C LEU A 100 -18.30 -53.91 -1.11
N THR A 101 -17.06 -53.78 -1.53
CA THR A 101 -16.68 -52.82 -2.58
C THR A 101 -16.18 -53.53 -3.84
N TRP A 102 -16.59 -53.03 -5.01
CA TRP A 102 -16.06 -53.43 -6.32
C TRP A 102 -15.58 -52.19 -7.08
N LYS A 103 -14.27 -52.11 -7.36
CA LYS A 103 -13.70 -51.05 -8.20
C LYS A 103 -13.88 -51.39 -9.68
N LEU A 104 -14.64 -50.57 -10.40
CA LEU A 104 -14.79 -50.68 -11.86
C LEU A 104 -13.47 -50.38 -12.57
N SER A 105 -13.22 -51.04 -13.69
CA SER A 105 -12.13 -50.64 -14.59
C SER A 105 -12.43 -49.26 -15.21
N LYS A 106 -11.39 -48.59 -15.73
CA LYS A 106 -11.55 -47.27 -16.40
C LYS A 106 -12.58 -47.35 -17.53
N ASN A 107 -12.51 -48.39 -18.37
CA ASN A 107 -13.46 -48.63 -19.45
C ASN A 107 -14.90 -48.90 -18.96
N GLN A 108 -15.07 -49.67 -17.88
CA GLN A 108 -16.41 -49.94 -17.32
C GLN A 108 -17.07 -48.65 -16.80
N TYR A 109 -16.31 -47.82 -16.08
CA TYR A 109 -16.79 -46.54 -15.58
C TYR A 109 -17.11 -45.55 -16.72
N GLN A 110 -16.25 -45.46 -17.74
CA GLN A 110 -16.52 -44.61 -18.90
C GLN A 110 -17.80 -45.01 -19.64
N LYS A 111 -18.03 -46.31 -19.85
CA LYS A 111 -19.29 -46.83 -20.42
C LYS A 111 -20.50 -46.50 -19.55
N PHE A 112 -20.36 -46.58 -18.22
CA PHE A 112 -21.40 -46.22 -17.27
C PHE A 112 -21.74 -44.72 -17.30
N VAL A 113 -20.73 -43.85 -17.25
CA VAL A 113 -20.90 -42.39 -17.33
C VAL A 113 -21.54 -41.98 -18.65
N LYS A 114 -21.08 -42.55 -19.78
CA LYS A 114 -21.65 -42.27 -21.11
C LYS A 114 -23.14 -42.63 -21.21
N ARG A 115 -23.61 -43.66 -20.49
CA ARG A 115 -25.02 -44.05 -20.44
C ARG A 115 -25.88 -43.18 -19.50
N GLY A 116 -25.27 -42.44 -18.57
CA GLY A 116 -25.97 -41.60 -17.59
C GLY A 116 -26.74 -42.36 -16.49
N SER A 117 -27.08 -43.64 -16.69
CA SER A 117 -27.60 -44.54 -15.66
C SER A 117 -27.41 -46.01 -16.06
N ALA A 118 -27.43 -46.92 -15.09
CA ALA A 118 -27.42 -48.37 -15.32
C ALA A 118 -28.14 -49.12 -14.21
N LYS A 119 -28.68 -50.30 -14.52
CA LYS A 119 -29.22 -51.21 -13.51
C LYS A 119 -28.06 -51.94 -12.82
N LEU A 120 -27.91 -51.77 -11.50
CA LEU A 120 -27.02 -52.55 -10.65
C LEU A 120 -27.83 -53.73 -10.09
N ALA A 121 -27.45 -54.95 -10.48
CA ALA A 121 -28.06 -56.17 -9.97
C ALA A 121 -27.08 -56.87 -9.01
N VAL A 122 -27.58 -57.27 -7.85
CA VAL A 122 -26.85 -58.08 -6.87
C VAL A 122 -27.63 -59.37 -6.66
N THR A 123 -27.06 -60.47 -7.11
CA THR A 123 -27.55 -61.81 -6.80
C THR A 123 -26.58 -62.47 -5.84
N GLY A 124 -27.07 -63.26 -4.91
CA GLY A 124 -26.19 -63.91 -3.94
C GLY A 124 -26.80 -65.13 -3.32
N SER A 125 -25.95 -65.89 -2.64
CA SER A 125 -26.37 -66.98 -1.77
C SER A 125 -25.67 -66.90 -0.43
N THR A 126 -26.40 -67.12 0.66
CA THR A 126 -25.83 -67.50 1.96
C THR A 126 -25.53 -69.00 1.93
N VAL A 127 -24.43 -69.40 2.54
CA VAL A 127 -24.03 -70.80 2.77
C VAL A 127 -24.16 -71.14 4.26
N LYS A 128 -23.90 -70.18 5.15
CA LYS A 128 -24.15 -70.27 6.61
C LYS A 128 -24.91 -69.03 7.09
N PRO A 129 -25.86 -69.15 8.04
CA PRO A 129 -26.29 -70.39 8.71
C PRO A 129 -27.29 -71.26 7.93
N SER A 130 -27.90 -70.76 6.84
CA SER A 130 -28.75 -71.56 5.96
C SER A 130 -28.50 -71.21 4.49
N LYS A 131 -28.61 -72.21 3.61
CA LYS A 131 -28.47 -72.01 2.17
C LYS A 131 -29.69 -71.27 1.63
N ARG A 132 -29.55 -69.99 1.28
CA ARG A 132 -30.64 -69.17 0.72
C ARG A 132 -30.11 -68.28 -0.38
N SER A 133 -30.85 -68.14 -1.47
CA SER A 133 -30.55 -67.17 -2.52
C SER A 133 -31.29 -65.85 -2.28
N PHE A 134 -30.73 -64.77 -2.79
CA PHE A 134 -31.38 -63.47 -2.83
C PHE A 134 -31.00 -62.76 -4.13
N SER A 135 -31.89 -61.89 -4.60
CA SER A 135 -31.68 -61.02 -5.75
C SER A 135 -32.25 -59.65 -5.44
N LYS A 136 -31.48 -58.61 -5.71
CA LYS A 136 -31.94 -57.22 -5.60
C LYS A 136 -31.34 -56.42 -6.73
N SER A 137 -32.09 -55.45 -7.25
CA SER A 137 -31.56 -54.54 -8.26
C SER A 137 -31.98 -53.12 -8.00
N ARG A 138 -31.17 -52.16 -8.43
CA ARG A 138 -31.42 -50.73 -8.31
C ARG A 138 -30.83 -50.00 -9.53
N THR A 139 -31.54 -49.01 -10.06
CA THR A 139 -30.95 -48.11 -11.06
C THR A 139 -29.99 -47.16 -10.34
N VAL A 140 -28.73 -47.15 -10.77
CA VAL A 140 -27.67 -46.28 -10.26
C VAL A 140 -27.33 -45.23 -11.31
N ARG A 141 -26.98 -44.03 -10.87
CA ARG A 141 -26.56 -42.91 -11.71
C ARG A 141 -25.12 -42.51 -11.34
N PRO A 142 -24.32 -42.00 -12.29
CA PRO A 142 -23.05 -41.38 -11.95
C PRO A 142 -23.28 -40.29 -10.91
N ALA A 143 -22.42 -40.26 -9.89
CA ALA A 143 -22.42 -39.14 -8.98
C ALA A 143 -22.18 -37.84 -9.75
N LYS A 144 -22.91 -36.79 -9.39
CA LYS A 144 -22.73 -35.45 -9.96
C LYS A 144 -21.96 -34.61 -8.95
N ALA A 145 -21.03 -33.80 -9.46
CA ALA A 145 -20.37 -32.76 -8.69
C ALA A 145 -21.40 -31.95 -7.89
N LYS A 146 -21.17 -31.82 -6.59
CA LYS A 146 -21.98 -30.99 -5.69
C LYS A 146 -21.27 -29.70 -5.35
N LEU A 147 -19.97 -29.62 -5.58
CA LEU A 147 -19.19 -28.40 -5.49
C LEU A 147 -18.95 -27.87 -6.91
N SER A 148 -19.32 -26.62 -7.13
CA SER A 148 -19.20 -25.97 -8.43
C SER A 148 -18.62 -24.57 -8.29
N LEU A 149 -17.89 -24.13 -9.31
CA LEU A 149 -17.34 -22.78 -9.40
C LEU A 149 -18.43 -21.81 -9.87
N SER A 150 -18.59 -20.67 -9.20
CA SER A 150 -19.63 -19.67 -9.53
C SER A 150 -19.15 -18.56 -10.46
N GLN A 151 -17.83 -18.37 -10.61
CA GLN A 151 -17.25 -17.35 -11.48
C GLN A 151 -16.12 -17.93 -12.33
N THR A 152 -15.95 -17.42 -13.56
CA THR A 152 -14.92 -17.88 -14.50
C THR A 152 -13.90 -16.84 -14.89
N ASN A 153 -14.04 -15.59 -14.45
CA ASN A 153 -13.08 -14.51 -14.71
C ASN A 153 -12.60 -13.98 -13.37
N TYR A 154 -11.28 -13.85 -13.21
CA TYR A 154 -10.66 -13.34 -12.00
C TYR A 154 -9.54 -12.37 -12.36
N ALA A 155 -9.47 -11.27 -11.61
CA ALA A 155 -8.33 -10.38 -11.58
C ALA A 155 -7.49 -10.75 -10.34
N ILE A 156 -6.22 -11.05 -10.54
CA ILE A 156 -5.30 -11.46 -9.46
C ILE A 156 -4.52 -10.22 -9.02
N ALA A 157 -4.61 -9.87 -7.74
CA ALA A 157 -3.82 -8.80 -7.16
C ALA A 157 -2.36 -9.25 -6.91
N LYS A 158 -1.49 -8.29 -6.55
CA LYS A 158 -0.07 -8.51 -6.28
C LYS A 158 0.20 -9.50 -5.14
N ASP A 159 -0.75 -9.66 -4.22
CA ASP A 159 -0.67 -10.67 -3.15
C ASP A 159 -0.71 -12.13 -3.68
N ARG A 160 -1.01 -12.29 -4.98
CA ARG A 160 -1.13 -13.54 -5.74
C ARG A 160 -2.25 -14.44 -5.21
N THR A 161 -3.25 -13.87 -4.57
CA THR A 161 -4.39 -14.63 -4.05
C THR A 161 -5.48 -14.71 -5.11
N LEU A 162 -5.89 -15.94 -5.43
CA LEU A 162 -7.05 -16.23 -6.29
C LEU A 162 -8.23 -16.67 -5.40
N PRO A 163 -9.22 -15.79 -5.15
CA PRO A 163 -10.41 -16.12 -4.37
C PRO A 163 -11.42 -16.89 -5.22
N LEU A 164 -11.34 -18.22 -5.25
CA LEU A 164 -12.31 -19.04 -5.98
C LEU A 164 -13.66 -19.06 -5.26
N ALA A 165 -14.67 -18.46 -5.89
CA ALA A 165 -16.04 -18.53 -5.42
C ALA A 165 -16.67 -19.88 -5.80
N LEU A 166 -17.06 -20.67 -4.79
CA LEU A 166 -17.59 -22.01 -4.93
C LEU A 166 -19.00 -22.09 -4.32
N THR A 167 -19.82 -23.02 -4.80
CA THR A 167 -21.14 -23.33 -4.23
C THR A 167 -21.29 -24.83 -4.00
N CYS A 168 -21.60 -25.21 -2.76
CA CYS A 168 -21.90 -26.59 -2.37
C CYS A 168 -23.41 -26.84 -2.32
N ALA A 169 -23.88 -27.77 -3.16
CA ALA A 169 -25.29 -28.16 -3.24
C ALA A 169 -25.67 -29.31 -2.28
N ALA A 170 -24.69 -29.95 -1.61
CA ALA A 170 -24.93 -31.08 -0.72
C ALA A 170 -25.44 -30.62 0.65
N SER A 171 -26.57 -31.19 1.12
CA SER A 171 -27.10 -30.92 2.46
C SER A 171 -26.15 -31.32 3.59
N THR A 172 -25.33 -32.35 3.38
CA THR A 172 -24.31 -32.83 4.32
C THR A 172 -22.98 -32.07 4.24
N GLY A 173 -22.89 -31.05 3.38
CA GLY A 173 -21.64 -30.37 3.04
C GLY A 173 -20.81 -31.12 1.98
N CYS A 174 -19.79 -30.44 1.48
CA CYS A 174 -18.86 -30.90 0.46
C CYS A 174 -17.44 -30.91 1.01
N ALA A 175 -16.63 -31.89 0.63
CA ALA A 175 -15.18 -31.88 0.88
C ALA A 175 -14.45 -32.19 -0.43
N ALA A 176 -13.46 -31.38 -0.80
CA ALA A 176 -12.77 -31.51 -2.08
C ALA A 176 -11.31 -31.02 -2.02
N THR A 177 -10.53 -31.40 -3.02
CA THR A 177 -9.28 -30.74 -3.37
C THR A 177 -9.52 -29.89 -4.59
N VAL A 178 -9.14 -28.61 -4.53
CA VAL A 178 -9.25 -27.66 -5.64
C VAL A 178 -7.83 -27.36 -6.14
N ALA A 179 -7.60 -27.53 -7.44
CA ALA A 179 -6.31 -27.27 -8.06
C ALA A 179 -6.46 -26.34 -9.26
N LEU A 180 -5.65 -25.29 -9.33
CA LEU A 180 -5.44 -24.49 -10.52
C LEU A 180 -4.38 -25.18 -11.38
N GLN A 181 -4.65 -25.34 -12.67
CA GLN A 181 -3.77 -26.00 -13.63
C GLN A 181 -3.62 -25.16 -14.89
N THR A 182 -2.47 -25.29 -15.55
CA THR A 182 -2.28 -24.76 -16.91
C THR A 182 -3.14 -25.53 -17.92
N SER A 183 -3.29 -24.98 -19.13
CA SER A 183 -3.92 -25.65 -20.26
C SER A 183 -3.27 -26.99 -20.62
N SER A 184 -1.96 -27.15 -20.37
CA SER A 184 -1.24 -28.42 -20.54
C SER A 184 -1.44 -29.42 -19.39
N GLY A 185 -1.88 -28.97 -18.21
CA GLY A 185 -2.24 -29.84 -17.08
C GLY A 185 -1.24 -29.85 -15.94
N GLY A 186 -0.21 -29.01 -16.03
CA GLY A 186 0.68 -28.73 -14.91
C GLY A 186 -0.11 -28.10 -13.76
N SER A 187 0.07 -28.61 -12.54
CA SER A 187 -0.53 -28.04 -11.33
C SER A 187 0.20 -26.75 -10.97
N VAL A 188 -0.55 -25.65 -10.84
CA VAL A 188 -0.03 -24.32 -10.50
C VAL A 188 -0.20 -24.05 -9.01
N ALA A 189 -1.41 -24.27 -8.49
CA ALA A 189 -1.74 -24.09 -7.08
C ALA A 189 -2.76 -25.16 -6.66
N ARG A 190 -2.79 -25.53 -5.38
CA ARG A 190 -3.74 -26.52 -4.84
C ARG A 190 -4.08 -26.20 -3.39
N THR A 191 -5.32 -26.45 -3.03
CA THR A 191 -5.77 -26.42 -1.63
C THR A 191 -6.88 -27.45 -1.39
N THR A 192 -7.19 -27.69 -0.13
CA THR A 192 -8.34 -28.52 0.27
C THR A 192 -9.45 -27.64 0.80
N VAL A 193 -10.70 -28.02 0.55
CA VAL A 193 -11.90 -27.28 0.97
C VAL A 193 -12.87 -28.21 1.67
N THR A 194 -13.43 -27.73 2.78
CA THR A 194 -14.62 -28.31 3.42
C THR A 194 -15.66 -27.21 3.53
N ALA A 195 -16.83 -27.42 2.93
CA ALA A 195 -17.87 -26.41 2.80
C ALA A 195 -19.22 -26.92 3.29
N LYS A 196 -19.97 -26.07 4.00
CA LYS A 196 -21.40 -26.32 4.27
C LYS A 196 -22.22 -26.07 2.99
N LYS A 197 -23.51 -26.45 2.99
CA LYS A 197 -24.43 -26.13 1.89
C LYS A 197 -24.47 -24.60 1.68
N GLY A 198 -24.33 -24.15 0.44
CA GLY A 198 -24.35 -22.73 0.08
C GLY A 198 -23.03 -22.25 -0.54
N ALA A 199 -22.86 -20.93 -0.57
CA ALA A 199 -21.66 -20.28 -1.10
C ALA A 199 -20.48 -20.41 -0.13
N THR A 200 -19.28 -20.51 -0.69
CA THR A 200 -18.01 -20.53 0.05
C THR A 200 -16.91 -19.95 -0.83
N SER A 201 -15.86 -19.39 -0.22
CA SER A 201 -14.68 -18.88 -0.94
C SER A 201 -13.45 -19.65 -0.52
N VAL A 202 -12.57 -19.94 -1.47
CA VAL A 202 -11.32 -20.65 -1.25
C VAL A 202 -10.17 -19.85 -1.86
N MET A 203 -9.18 -19.54 -1.04
CA MET A 203 -7.98 -18.84 -1.47
C MET A 203 -6.95 -19.81 -2.03
N LEU A 204 -6.54 -19.61 -3.27
CA LEU A 204 -5.37 -20.26 -3.87
C LEU A 204 -4.25 -19.24 -4.03
N ARG A 205 -3.04 -19.55 -3.57
CA ARG A 205 -1.86 -18.72 -3.83
C ARG A 205 -1.21 -19.09 -5.15
N VAL A 206 -1.20 -18.17 -6.10
CA VAL A 206 -0.58 -18.33 -7.42
C VAL A 206 0.94 -18.16 -7.28
N PRO A 207 1.77 -19.06 -7.85
CA PRO A 207 3.23 -18.90 -7.85
C PRO A 207 3.66 -17.61 -8.57
N ALA A 208 4.82 -17.03 -8.17
CA ALA A 208 5.33 -15.79 -8.78
C ALA A 208 5.48 -15.90 -10.30
N SER A 209 6.01 -17.02 -10.79
CA SER A 209 6.19 -17.27 -12.22
C SER A 209 4.87 -17.32 -13.01
N ALA A 210 3.80 -17.87 -12.43
CA ALA A 210 2.50 -17.88 -13.06
C ALA A 210 1.84 -16.50 -13.03
N TYR A 211 2.01 -15.74 -11.94
CA TYR A 211 1.53 -14.36 -11.85
C TYR A 211 2.24 -13.44 -12.84
N ALA A 212 3.57 -13.56 -12.98
CA ALA A 212 4.37 -12.79 -13.92
C ALA A 212 3.98 -13.04 -15.40
N SER A 213 3.38 -14.19 -15.70
CA SER A 213 2.85 -14.48 -17.05
C SER A 213 1.47 -13.88 -17.34
N LEU A 214 0.83 -13.25 -16.35
CA LEU A 214 -0.43 -12.54 -16.54
C LEU A 214 -0.14 -11.12 -17.02
N GLY A 215 -0.76 -10.72 -18.12
CA GLY A 215 -0.84 -9.33 -18.56
C GLY A 215 -2.28 -8.83 -18.55
N ASP A 216 -2.56 -7.83 -19.37
CA ASP A 216 -3.91 -7.28 -19.57
C ASP A 216 -4.82 -8.28 -20.30
N ALA A 217 -4.25 -9.06 -21.20
CA ALA A 217 -4.94 -10.13 -21.89
C ALA A 217 -5.21 -11.31 -20.96
N ALA A 218 -6.47 -11.72 -20.88
CA ALA A 218 -6.89 -12.79 -19.99
C ALA A 218 -6.32 -14.16 -20.40
N VAL A 219 -5.57 -14.81 -19.51
CA VAL A 219 -4.94 -16.12 -19.73
C VAL A 219 -5.84 -17.24 -19.22
N ALA A 220 -6.04 -18.29 -20.03
CA ALA A 220 -6.88 -19.42 -19.67
C ALA A 220 -6.15 -20.43 -18.77
N TYR A 221 -6.78 -20.76 -17.63
CA TYR A 221 -6.38 -21.82 -16.72
C TYR A 221 -7.54 -22.80 -16.51
N ARG A 222 -7.24 -23.97 -15.94
CA ARG A 222 -8.24 -24.97 -15.55
C ARG A 222 -8.30 -25.09 -14.03
N VAL A 223 -9.48 -24.93 -13.47
CA VAL A 223 -9.77 -25.28 -12.07
C VAL A 223 -10.31 -26.70 -12.06
N VAL A 224 -9.57 -27.61 -11.43
CA VAL A 224 -9.94 -29.00 -11.21
C VAL A 224 -10.42 -29.16 -9.77
N ILE A 225 -11.68 -29.56 -9.61
CA ILE A 225 -12.30 -29.84 -8.31
C ILE A 225 -12.44 -31.36 -8.18
N SER A 226 -11.70 -31.94 -7.25
CA SER A 226 -11.75 -33.35 -6.90
C SER A 226 -12.49 -33.52 -5.57
N GLU A 227 -13.81 -33.65 -5.63
CA GLU A 227 -14.66 -33.91 -4.46
C GLU A 227 -14.38 -35.31 -3.91
N THR A 228 -14.32 -35.42 -2.59
CA THR A 228 -14.21 -36.66 -1.82
C THR A 228 -15.49 -36.95 -1.02
N ARG A 229 -16.28 -35.91 -0.71
CA ARG A 229 -17.61 -36.00 -0.08
C ARG A 229 -18.57 -34.97 -0.70
N PRO A 230 -19.86 -35.30 -0.90
CA PRO A 230 -20.54 -36.53 -0.48
C PRO A 230 -20.19 -37.77 -1.32
N ASP A 231 -19.87 -37.59 -2.59
CA ASP A 231 -19.40 -38.64 -3.49
C ASP A 231 -18.01 -38.25 -4.02
N ALA A 232 -17.16 -39.24 -4.27
CA ALA A 232 -15.89 -38.97 -4.95
C ALA A 232 -16.19 -38.60 -6.41
N VAL A 233 -15.99 -37.35 -6.83
CA VAL A 233 -16.24 -36.90 -8.22
C VAL A 233 -15.23 -35.84 -8.62
N GLN A 234 -14.90 -35.78 -9.91
CA GLN A 234 -14.01 -34.76 -10.44
C GLN A 234 -14.75 -33.91 -11.47
N SER A 235 -14.60 -32.59 -11.36
CA SER A 235 -15.07 -31.63 -12.36
C SER A 235 -13.95 -30.65 -12.73
N THR A 236 -14.01 -30.15 -13.96
CA THR A 236 -13.04 -29.18 -14.47
C THR A 236 -13.79 -28.00 -15.07
N ARG A 237 -13.34 -26.79 -14.76
CA ARG A 237 -13.83 -25.54 -15.36
C ARG A 237 -12.67 -24.71 -15.85
N THR A 238 -12.82 -24.09 -17.01
CA THR A 238 -11.87 -23.09 -17.48
C THR A 238 -12.15 -21.78 -16.75
N VAL A 239 -11.09 -21.15 -16.27
CA VAL A 239 -11.12 -19.78 -15.74
C VAL A 239 -10.17 -18.91 -16.55
N ARG A 240 -10.44 -17.63 -16.61
CA ARG A 240 -9.58 -16.62 -17.23
C ARG A 240 -9.02 -15.74 -16.12
N LEU A 241 -7.69 -15.64 -16.07
CA LEU A 241 -6.97 -14.84 -15.09
C LEU A 241 -6.36 -13.63 -15.80
N THR A 242 -6.49 -12.47 -15.18
CA THR A 242 -5.84 -11.20 -15.57
C THR A 242 -5.06 -10.67 -14.38
N LYS A 243 -4.10 -9.78 -14.60
CA LYS A 243 -3.54 -8.97 -13.52
C LYS A 243 -4.60 -7.95 -13.11
N ALA A 244 -4.83 -7.78 -11.80
CA ALA A 244 -5.73 -6.73 -11.35
C ALA A 244 -5.10 -5.37 -11.66
N ILE A 245 -5.86 -4.49 -12.32
CA ILE A 245 -5.50 -3.08 -12.44
C ILE A 245 -5.65 -2.49 -11.03
N PRO A 246 -4.57 -1.97 -10.42
CA PRO A 246 -4.66 -1.37 -9.11
C PRO A 246 -5.63 -0.18 -9.14
N VAL A 247 -6.56 -0.14 -8.18
CA VAL A 247 -7.38 1.06 -7.97
C VAL A 247 -6.57 1.99 -7.09
N ARG A 248 -6.07 3.08 -7.69
CA ARG A 248 -5.31 4.11 -6.99
C ARG A 248 -6.25 4.95 -6.12
N THR A 249 -5.80 5.29 -4.92
CA THR A 249 -6.47 6.25 -4.03
C THR A 249 -5.68 7.55 -3.98
N ALA A 250 -6.28 8.64 -3.52
CA ALA A 250 -5.55 9.90 -3.34
C ALA A 250 -4.78 9.87 -2.01
N SER A 251 -3.56 10.41 -2.00
CA SER A 251 -2.86 10.75 -0.75
C SER A 251 -3.55 11.92 -0.04
N VAL A 252 -3.21 12.18 1.22
CA VAL A 252 -3.70 13.37 1.94
C VAL A 252 -3.23 14.65 1.25
N ALA A 253 -1.99 14.66 0.75
CA ALA A 253 -1.45 15.79 -0.01
C ALA A 253 -2.31 16.10 -1.24
N TYR A 254 -2.68 15.07 -2.02
CA TYR A 254 -3.51 15.25 -3.22
C TYR A 254 -4.97 15.60 -2.89
N ALA A 255 -5.55 14.97 -1.87
CA ALA A 255 -6.98 15.14 -1.58
C ALA A 255 -7.31 16.41 -0.77
N GLN A 256 -6.38 16.87 0.08
CA GLN A 256 -6.68 17.89 1.10
C GLN A 256 -5.73 19.08 1.08
N ARG A 257 -4.56 18.96 0.45
CA ARG A 257 -3.53 20.01 0.43
C ARG A 257 -3.18 20.49 -0.98
N ASN A 258 -3.92 20.02 -1.98
CA ASN A 258 -3.70 20.45 -3.36
C ASN A 258 -4.07 21.92 -3.54
N TRP A 259 -3.49 22.55 -4.56
CA TRP A 259 -3.72 23.96 -4.86
C TRP A 259 -5.19 24.25 -5.17
N THR A 260 -5.63 25.45 -4.79
CA THR A 260 -6.95 25.98 -5.14
C THR A 260 -6.77 27.37 -5.75
N PRO A 261 -7.36 27.66 -6.93
CA PRO A 261 -7.25 28.96 -7.56
C PRO A 261 -7.71 30.10 -6.66
N THR A 262 -6.96 31.19 -6.71
CA THR A 262 -7.27 32.51 -6.15
C THR A 262 -7.91 33.42 -7.20
N GLU A 263 -8.11 34.69 -6.86
CA GLU A 263 -8.68 35.69 -7.78
C GLU A 263 -7.71 36.13 -8.90
N TYR A 264 -6.41 35.87 -8.76
CA TYR A 264 -5.39 36.19 -9.75
C TYR A 264 -5.05 35.02 -10.68
N ASP A 265 -5.46 33.82 -10.29
CA ASP A 265 -5.19 32.59 -11.01
C ASP A 265 -6.14 32.42 -12.20
N THR A 266 -5.59 31.92 -13.30
CA THR A 266 -6.36 31.77 -14.55
C THR A 266 -6.53 30.32 -14.97
N CYS A 267 -5.72 29.39 -14.44
CA CYS A 267 -5.93 27.96 -14.66
C CYS A 267 -7.04 27.40 -13.75
N PRO A 268 -7.81 26.39 -14.21
CA PRO A 268 -8.79 25.71 -13.36
C PRO A 268 -8.11 24.70 -12.42
N ALA A 269 -8.70 24.49 -11.23
CA ALA A 269 -8.23 23.49 -10.25
C ALA A 269 -8.07 22.09 -10.87
N SER A 270 -8.98 21.67 -11.74
CA SER A 270 -8.92 20.36 -12.40
C SER A 270 -7.72 20.18 -13.33
N LEU A 271 -7.17 21.27 -13.88
CA LEU A 271 -5.95 21.21 -14.69
C LEU A 271 -4.73 21.03 -13.78
N HIS A 272 -4.69 21.71 -12.63
CA HIS A 272 -3.66 21.51 -11.61
C HIS A 272 -3.67 20.07 -11.08
N GLU A 273 -4.85 19.55 -10.72
CA GLU A 273 -5.04 18.16 -10.27
C GLU A 273 -4.57 17.10 -11.28
N SER A 274 -4.44 17.46 -12.57
CA SER A 274 -3.92 16.55 -13.60
C SER A 274 -2.40 16.33 -13.48
N TYR A 275 -1.68 17.27 -12.86
CA TYR A 275 -0.26 17.14 -12.50
C TYR A 275 -0.12 16.31 -11.24
N ARG A 276 -0.07 14.99 -11.45
CA ARG A 276 0.04 14.00 -10.39
C ARG A 276 1.00 12.89 -10.76
N THR A 277 1.51 12.20 -9.77
CA THR A 277 2.30 10.96 -9.92
C THR A 277 1.71 9.86 -9.06
N VAL A 278 2.00 8.59 -9.39
CA VAL A 278 1.72 7.47 -8.48
C VAL A 278 2.94 7.22 -7.61
N GLY A 279 2.78 7.31 -6.29
CA GLY A 279 3.85 7.06 -5.32
C GLY A 279 4.06 5.56 -4.99
N PRO A 280 5.09 5.22 -4.18
CA PRO A 280 5.43 3.83 -3.88
C PRO A 280 4.36 3.04 -3.12
N ASP A 281 3.44 3.73 -2.44
CA ASP A 281 2.29 3.16 -1.75
C ASP A 281 1.06 2.96 -2.66
N GLY A 282 1.19 3.29 -3.95
CA GLY A 282 0.14 3.16 -4.95
C GLY A 282 -0.94 4.26 -4.87
N LYS A 283 -0.68 5.38 -4.19
CA LYS A 283 -1.57 6.54 -4.17
C LYS A 283 -1.18 7.59 -5.20
N TYR A 284 -2.13 8.43 -5.59
CA TYR A 284 -1.86 9.66 -6.34
C TYR A 284 -1.35 10.75 -5.41
N TYR A 285 -0.25 11.41 -5.81
CA TYR A 285 0.32 12.58 -5.16
C TYR A 285 0.37 13.74 -6.15
N PRO A 286 0.28 15.00 -5.69
CA PRO A 286 0.69 16.14 -6.52
C PRO A 286 2.14 15.95 -6.95
N THR A 287 2.50 16.54 -8.08
CA THR A 287 3.88 16.52 -8.58
C THR A 287 4.21 17.87 -9.23
N TRP A 288 5.43 17.99 -9.75
CA TRP A 288 5.88 19.21 -10.40
C TRP A 288 5.00 19.56 -11.62
N HIS A 289 4.78 20.86 -11.80
CA HIS A 289 4.21 21.44 -13.00
C HIS A 289 4.91 22.79 -13.25
N PRO A 290 4.93 23.28 -14.50
CA PRO A 290 5.37 24.65 -14.77
C PRO A 290 4.36 25.65 -14.19
N ALA A 291 4.82 26.87 -13.85
CA ALA A 291 3.96 27.92 -13.29
C ALA A 291 2.82 28.33 -14.24
N GLU A 292 3.08 28.26 -15.55
CA GLU A 292 2.11 28.54 -16.62
C GLU A 292 2.00 27.39 -17.61
N VAL A 293 0.80 27.18 -18.11
CA VAL A 293 0.48 26.13 -19.07
C VAL A 293 -0.51 26.65 -20.10
N THR A 294 -0.53 26.03 -21.29
CA THR A 294 -1.65 26.21 -22.20
C THR A 294 -2.77 25.28 -21.77
N ASP A 295 -3.90 25.83 -21.32
CA ASP A 295 -5.07 25.04 -20.95
C ASP A 295 -5.60 24.30 -22.19
N PRO A 296 -5.59 22.95 -22.20
CA PRO A 296 -6.00 22.17 -23.36
C PRO A 296 -7.49 22.34 -23.70
N ALA A 297 -8.33 22.76 -22.74
CA ALA A 297 -9.75 22.97 -22.98
C ALA A 297 -10.03 24.29 -23.72
N THR A 298 -9.22 25.32 -23.48
CA THR A 298 -9.44 26.67 -24.04
C THR A 298 -8.40 27.09 -25.08
N GLY A 299 -7.24 26.42 -25.12
CA GLY A 299 -6.11 26.78 -25.97
C GLY A 299 -5.39 28.07 -25.55
N ARG A 300 -5.65 28.58 -24.35
CA ARG A 300 -5.09 29.85 -23.84
C ARG A 300 -4.01 29.56 -22.80
N LEU A 301 -2.98 30.40 -22.78
CA LEU A 301 -2.03 30.43 -21.67
C LEU A 301 -2.78 30.82 -20.38
N CYS A 302 -2.53 30.08 -19.31
CA CYS A 302 -3.02 30.36 -17.98
C CYS A 302 -1.90 30.12 -16.96
N THR A 303 -2.03 30.72 -15.77
CA THR A 303 -1.12 30.58 -14.63
C THR A 303 -1.81 29.90 -13.45
N PHE A 304 -1.04 29.13 -12.68
CA PHE A 304 -1.42 28.59 -11.38
C PHE A 304 -1.07 29.52 -10.21
N GLY A 305 -0.41 30.66 -10.48
CA GLY A 305 -0.02 31.65 -9.46
C GLY A 305 1.10 31.22 -8.54
N HIS A 306 1.69 30.03 -8.73
CA HIS A 306 2.82 29.52 -7.97
C HIS A 306 3.77 28.70 -8.85
N GLU A 307 5.01 28.54 -8.39
CA GLU A 307 6.07 27.80 -9.06
C GLU A 307 6.58 26.63 -8.21
N HIS A 308 7.19 25.63 -8.86
CA HIS A 308 7.81 24.49 -8.20
C HIS A 308 9.32 24.40 -8.50
N GLY A 309 9.96 25.50 -8.88
CA GLY A 309 11.38 25.58 -9.22
C GLY A 309 11.72 24.96 -10.58
N ALA A 310 12.89 24.35 -10.66
CA ALA A 310 13.42 23.75 -11.88
C ALA A 310 12.57 22.58 -12.37
N ASP A 311 12.47 22.42 -13.69
CA ASP A 311 11.83 21.24 -14.30
C ASP A 311 12.66 19.98 -13.97
N PRO A 312 12.11 18.99 -13.24
CA PRO A 312 12.84 17.77 -12.92
C PRO A 312 13.29 17.01 -14.17
N ALA A 313 12.59 17.13 -15.30
CA ALA A 313 12.97 16.49 -16.56
C ALA A 313 14.28 17.04 -17.15
N SER A 314 14.77 18.18 -16.66
CA SER A 314 16.09 18.72 -17.02
C SER A 314 17.25 18.03 -16.31
N SER A 315 16.99 17.15 -15.33
CA SER A 315 18.02 16.42 -14.61
C SER A 315 18.48 15.18 -15.38
N ASP A 316 19.79 14.95 -15.42
CA ASP A 316 20.39 13.75 -16.04
C ASP A 316 19.99 12.45 -15.31
N ILE A 317 19.48 12.59 -14.07
CA ILE A 317 19.05 11.47 -13.22
C ILE A 317 17.53 11.40 -13.00
N ALA A 318 16.73 12.19 -13.74
CA ALA A 318 15.29 12.29 -13.54
C ALA A 318 14.56 10.94 -13.64
N GLU A 319 14.89 10.12 -14.64
CA GLU A 319 14.26 8.82 -14.85
C GLU A 319 14.59 7.84 -13.72
N TRP A 320 15.85 7.80 -13.28
CA TRP A 320 16.28 6.96 -12.16
C TRP A 320 15.52 7.30 -10.87
N VAL A 321 15.33 8.59 -10.59
CA VAL A 321 14.56 9.04 -9.43
C VAL A 321 13.06 8.75 -9.58
N ALA A 322 12.48 8.98 -10.76
CA ALA A 322 11.08 8.67 -11.01
C ALA A 322 10.78 7.16 -10.88
N ASP A 323 11.71 6.31 -11.30
CA ASP A 323 11.60 4.86 -11.18
C ASP A 323 11.71 4.38 -9.73
N HIS A 324 12.53 5.03 -8.90
CA HIS A 324 12.58 4.76 -7.45
C HIS A 324 11.23 4.99 -6.76
N PHE A 325 10.48 6.00 -7.20
CA PHE A 325 9.18 6.31 -6.62
C PHE A 325 8.01 5.56 -7.25
N ALA A 326 8.23 4.88 -8.38
CA ALA A 326 7.18 4.09 -9.01
C ALA A 326 6.86 2.83 -8.19
N PRO A 327 5.58 2.51 -7.94
CA PRO A 327 5.23 1.24 -7.30
C PRO A 327 5.51 0.07 -8.25
N ASP A 328 5.89 -1.11 -7.73
CA ASP A 328 6.14 -2.30 -8.59
C ASP A 328 4.92 -2.76 -9.43
N ASP A 329 3.72 -2.25 -9.12
CA ASP A 329 2.49 -2.53 -9.87
C ASP A 329 2.02 -1.36 -10.73
N LEU A 330 2.89 -0.38 -11.00
CA LEU A 330 2.64 0.70 -11.97
C LEU A 330 2.20 0.10 -13.31
N VAL A 331 1.11 0.62 -13.86
CA VAL A 331 0.57 0.20 -15.16
C VAL A 331 1.06 1.17 -16.24
N GLU A 332 1.25 0.66 -17.46
CA GLU A 332 1.62 1.49 -18.61
C GLU A 332 0.66 2.68 -18.77
N GLY A 333 1.22 3.89 -18.91
CA GLY A 333 0.48 5.14 -19.03
C GLY A 333 0.11 5.80 -17.70
N GLU A 334 0.34 5.17 -16.54
CA GLU A 334 0.25 5.88 -15.26
C GLU A 334 1.44 6.84 -15.09
N PRO A 335 1.21 8.02 -14.48
CA PRO A 335 2.25 9.03 -14.33
C PRO A 335 3.29 8.62 -13.27
N ARG A 336 4.56 8.89 -13.57
CA ARG A 336 5.73 8.74 -12.68
C ARG A 336 6.42 10.10 -12.52
N GLY A 337 7.07 10.31 -11.39
CA GLY A 337 7.66 11.60 -11.02
C GLY A 337 7.83 11.73 -9.50
N LEU A 338 8.15 12.94 -9.03
CA LEU A 338 8.38 13.22 -7.62
C LEU A 338 7.05 13.31 -6.85
N PRO A 339 6.79 12.44 -5.85
CA PRO A 339 5.54 12.46 -5.10
C PRO A 339 5.59 13.50 -3.97
N PHE A 340 4.93 14.64 -4.16
CA PHE A 340 4.92 15.70 -3.16
C PHE A 340 4.04 15.31 -1.95
N GLY A 341 4.62 15.29 -0.75
CA GLY A 341 3.94 14.92 0.50
C GLY A 341 4.00 13.44 0.84
N TYR A 342 4.87 12.66 0.19
CA TYR A 342 5.04 11.23 0.48
C TYR A 342 5.62 10.95 1.88
N ALA A 343 6.60 11.73 2.34
CA ALA A 343 7.16 11.57 3.69
C ALA A 343 6.10 11.87 4.77
N SER A 344 5.25 12.86 4.51
CA SER A 344 4.09 13.17 5.35
C SER A 344 3.09 12.02 5.43
N GLU A 345 2.80 11.35 4.31
CA GLU A 345 1.89 10.20 4.29
C GLU A 345 2.48 9.01 5.06
N GLU A 346 3.79 8.75 4.92
CA GLU A 346 4.44 7.68 5.68
C GLU A 346 4.60 8.04 7.16
N LEU A 347 4.66 9.33 7.52
CA LEU A 347 4.56 9.76 8.91
C LEU A 347 3.21 9.41 9.54
N ASP A 348 2.10 9.58 8.83
CA ASP A 348 0.79 9.16 9.34
C ASP A 348 0.75 7.64 9.58
N ASN A 349 1.29 6.86 8.65
CA ASN A 349 1.42 5.41 8.81
C ASN A 349 2.32 5.05 10.00
N HIS A 350 3.41 5.80 10.20
CA HIS A 350 4.34 5.60 11.31
C HIS A 350 3.70 5.89 12.65
N ILE A 351 2.95 7.00 12.78
CA ILE A 351 2.17 7.34 13.97
C ILE A 351 1.15 6.23 14.26
N ALA A 352 0.37 5.83 13.26
CA ALA A 352 -0.64 4.77 13.39
C ALA A 352 -0.06 3.40 13.78
N ALA A 353 1.24 3.17 13.58
CA ALA A 353 1.95 1.96 13.99
C ALA A 353 2.40 1.96 15.46
N GLY A 354 2.03 2.97 16.26
CA GLY A 354 2.29 3.03 17.71
C GLY A 354 3.22 4.17 18.15
N HIS A 355 3.38 5.20 17.34
CA HIS A 355 4.22 6.38 17.61
C HIS A 355 3.37 7.63 17.91
N ASP A 356 2.30 7.48 18.68
CA ASP A 356 1.28 8.50 19.00
C ASP A 356 1.80 9.80 19.68
N HIS A 357 3.07 9.84 20.06
CA HIS A 357 3.73 11.02 20.64
C HIS A 357 4.24 12.00 19.56
N LEU A 358 4.32 11.58 18.30
CA LEU A 358 4.70 12.42 17.18
C LEU A 358 3.48 13.17 16.63
N SER A 359 3.73 14.36 16.10
CA SER A 359 2.68 15.17 15.46
C SER A 359 2.63 14.91 13.97
N MET A 360 1.42 14.74 13.43
CA MET A 360 1.21 14.68 11.99
C MET A 360 1.68 15.97 11.30
N ARG A 361 2.16 15.85 10.06
CA ARG A 361 2.71 16.97 9.31
C ARG A 361 2.30 16.83 7.86
N HIS A 362 1.37 17.66 7.38
CA HIS A 362 1.12 17.83 5.95
C HIS A 362 1.41 19.25 5.52
N GLU A 363 2.03 19.34 4.37
CA GLU A 363 2.55 20.54 3.75
C GLU A 363 1.56 21.12 2.72
N ASP A 364 1.69 22.41 2.43
CA ASP A 364 0.92 23.03 1.34
C ASP A 364 1.56 22.74 -0.01
N ASN A 365 0.75 22.70 -1.07
CA ASN A 365 1.25 22.36 -2.40
C ASN A 365 2.29 23.38 -2.90
N GLY A 366 1.98 24.69 -2.81
CA GLY A 366 2.85 25.76 -3.31
C GLY A 366 4.25 25.73 -2.72
N GLY A 367 4.42 25.31 -1.46
CA GLY A 367 5.73 25.22 -0.82
C GLY A 367 6.72 24.21 -1.43
N HIS A 368 6.30 23.25 -2.26
CA HIS A 368 7.21 22.25 -2.83
C HIS A 368 8.07 22.82 -3.96
N LYS A 369 9.40 22.88 -3.79
CA LYS A 369 10.35 23.41 -4.79
C LYS A 369 11.34 22.35 -5.23
N VAL A 370 11.62 22.31 -6.53
CA VAL A 370 12.56 21.40 -7.19
C VAL A 370 13.81 22.17 -7.60
N PHE A 371 14.96 21.57 -7.36
CA PHE A 371 16.28 22.09 -7.67
C PHE A 371 17.04 21.03 -8.46
N VAL A 372 17.63 21.44 -9.59
CA VAL A 372 18.36 20.55 -10.50
C VAL A 372 19.73 21.11 -10.78
N ARG A 373 20.77 20.29 -10.62
CA ARG A 373 22.10 20.58 -11.14
C ARG A 373 22.78 19.33 -11.67
N ASN A 374 23.16 19.38 -12.94
CA ASN A 374 23.91 18.32 -13.57
C ASN A 374 25.40 18.68 -13.64
N ASN A 375 26.25 17.67 -13.70
CA ASN A 375 27.67 17.79 -13.96
C ASN A 375 28.44 18.69 -12.98
N VAL A 376 28.09 18.63 -11.69
CA VAL A 376 28.75 19.41 -10.63
C VAL A 376 30.07 18.74 -10.25
N GLY A 377 31.19 19.37 -10.60
CA GLY A 377 32.50 18.97 -10.08
C GLY A 377 32.62 19.31 -8.61
N LEU A 378 32.80 18.29 -7.76
CA LEU A 378 32.95 18.49 -6.32
C LEU A 378 34.31 19.10 -6.00
N VAL A 379 34.34 19.98 -5.00
CA VAL A 379 35.58 20.56 -4.44
C VAL A 379 35.67 20.33 -2.93
N ASP A 380 36.89 20.11 -2.44
CA ASP A 380 37.18 19.99 -1.01
C ASP A 380 37.24 21.36 -0.31
N ALA A 381 37.36 21.35 1.01
CA ALA A 381 37.50 22.54 1.84
C ALA A 381 38.72 23.44 1.51
N ASP A 382 39.70 22.96 0.74
CA ASP A 382 40.83 23.74 0.22
C ASP A 382 40.56 24.27 -1.21
N HIS A 383 39.31 24.18 -1.69
CA HIS A 383 38.84 24.53 -3.02
C HIS A 383 39.52 23.75 -4.16
N ARG A 384 39.98 22.51 -3.89
CA ARG A 384 40.59 21.65 -4.91
C ARG A 384 39.56 20.66 -5.43
N SER A 385 39.65 20.31 -6.72
CA SER A 385 38.79 19.28 -7.29
C SER A 385 39.01 17.95 -6.57
N VAL A 386 37.90 17.33 -6.15
CA VAL A 386 37.92 15.97 -5.62
C VAL A 386 38.17 15.00 -6.76
N THR A 387 39.08 14.05 -6.58
CA THR A 387 39.44 13.07 -7.61
C THR A 387 39.45 11.65 -7.07
N PHE A 388 39.10 10.69 -7.92
CA PHE A 388 39.17 9.25 -7.63
C PHE A 388 39.98 8.53 -8.73
N GLU A 389 40.37 7.29 -8.45
CA GLU A 389 40.97 6.40 -9.45
C GLU A 389 39.87 5.50 -10.03
N ASN A 390 39.66 5.57 -11.34
CA ASN A 390 38.64 4.78 -12.01
C ASN A 390 39.07 3.31 -12.16
N ALA A 391 38.21 2.47 -12.77
CA ALA A 391 38.51 1.06 -12.98
C ALA A 391 39.72 0.79 -13.91
N SER A 392 40.15 1.74 -14.73
CA SER A 392 41.35 1.65 -15.57
C SER A 392 42.63 2.16 -14.89
N GLY A 393 42.56 2.65 -13.64
CA GLY A 393 43.70 3.22 -12.91
C GLY A 393 43.97 4.69 -13.24
N GLU A 394 43.08 5.36 -13.96
CA GLU A 394 43.21 6.77 -14.34
C GLU A 394 42.57 7.67 -13.28
N ARG A 395 43.22 8.81 -13.00
CA ARG A 395 42.70 9.80 -12.05
C ARG A 395 41.68 10.70 -12.72
N GLU A 396 40.44 10.66 -12.22
CA GLU A 396 39.32 11.45 -12.72
C GLU A 396 38.74 12.35 -11.63
N ARG A 397 38.01 13.39 -12.03
CA ARG A 397 37.28 14.25 -11.08
C ARG A 397 35.96 13.60 -10.68
N VAL A 398 35.57 13.78 -9.43
CA VAL A 398 34.22 13.44 -8.99
C VAL A 398 33.26 14.50 -9.52
N VAL A 399 32.32 14.05 -10.34
CA VAL A 399 31.27 14.87 -10.91
C VAL A 399 29.94 14.24 -10.53
N CYS A 400 29.00 15.05 -10.07
CA CYS A 400 27.71 14.57 -9.60
C CYS A 400 26.53 15.32 -10.23
N ASP A 401 25.43 14.59 -10.39
CA ASP A 401 24.12 15.11 -10.76
C ASP A 401 23.21 15.12 -9.53
N PHE A 402 22.47 16.20 -9.34
CA PHE A 402 21.60 16.43 -8.20
C PHE A 402 20.18 16.75 -8.67
N LEU A 403 19.21 16.02 -8.11
CA LEU A 403 17.78 16.30 -8.21
C LEU A 403 17.20 16.35 -6.81
N ILE A 404 16.77 17.52 -6.39
CA ILE A 404 16.34 17.77 -5.02
C ILE A 404 14.93 18.36 -5.06
N LYS A 405 14.03 17.87 -4.21
CA LYS A 405 12.80 18.58 -3.86
C LYS A 405 12.84 18.92 -2.38
N ALA A 406 12.56 20.17 -2.04
CA ALA A 406 12.38 20.59 -0.66
C ALA A 406 11.03 21.31 -0.52
N HIS A 407 10.32 21.08 0.57
CA HIS A 407 9.21 21.97 0.91
C HIS A 407 9.71 23.20 1.66
N GLN A 408 9.55 24.35 1.04
CA GLN A 408 10.05 25.64 1.49
C GLN A 408 8.99 26.75 1.23
N GLY A 409 7.90 26.69 1.99
CA GLY A 409 6.85 27.73 1.97
C GLY A 409 7.32 29.02 2.64
N SER A 410 7.37 30.12 1.88
CA SER A 410 7.88 31.42 2.37
C SER A 410 6.76 32.45 2.64
N TRP A 411 5.51 31.99 2.72
CA TRP A 411 4.33 32.85 2.76
C TRP A 411 3.52 32.78 4.07
N SER A 412 3.71 31.74 4.87
CA SER A 412 2.94 31.45 6.09
C SER A 412 3.81 31.50 7.36
N ALA A 413 3.19 31.39 8.53
CA ALA A 413 3.92 31.30 9.80
C ALA A 413 4.52 29.90 10.07
N ASP A 414 4.25 28.91 9.22
CA ASP A 414 4.56 27.49 9.46
C ASP A 414 6.03 27.25 9.86
N ALA A 415 6.95 27.71 9.03
CA ALA A 415 8.39 27.54 9.26
C ALA A 415 8.96 28.35 10.44
N THR A 416 8.19 29.27 11.04
CA THR A 416 8.68 30.03 12.21
C THR A 416 8.82 29.17 13.46
N SER A 417 8.03 28.09 13.57
CA SER A 417 8.08 27.15 14.70
C SER A 417 8.30 25.71 14.27
N ASN A 418 7.81 25.33 13.09
CA ASN A 418 7.93 23.95 12.60
C ASN A 418 9.27 23.78 11.90
N ASN A 419 10.08 22.86 12.42
CA ASN A 419 11.43 22.57 11.91
C ASN A 419 11.46 21.44 10.89
N ALA A 420 10.42 20.60 10.85
CA ALA A 420 10.34 19.43 9.97
C ALA A 420 9.66 19.77 8.64
N HIS A 421 10.38 19.57 7.53
CA HIS A 421 9.85 19.74 6.19
C HIS A 421 10.34 18.65 5.23
N GLU A 422 9.50 18.24 4.28
CA GLU A 422 9.82 17.13 3.38
C GLU A 422 10.93 17.49 2.39
N LEU A 423 11.97 16.68 2.41
CA LEU A 423 13.12 16.70 1.53
C LEU A 423 13.20 15.36 0.77
N ILE A 424 13.19 15.45 -0.56
CA ILE A 424 13.66 14.40 -1.46
C ILE A 424 15.04 14.85 -1.95
N TYR A 425 16.07 14.07 -1.69
CA TYR A 425 17.44 14.36 -2.09
C TYR A 425 17.96 13.19 -2.91
N ALA A 426 18.24 13.44 -4.20
CA ALA A 426 18.84 12.44 -5.07
C ALA A 426 20.16 12.96 -5.65
N VAL A 427 21.17 12.10 -5.61
CA VAL A 427 22.51 12.37 -6.16
C VAL A 427 23.11 11.11 -6.76
N LYS A 428 23.81 11.29 -7.88
CA LYS A 428 24.60 10.24 -8.53
C LYS A 428 25.93 10.82 -9.00
N CYS A 429 27.02 10.14 -8.67
CA CYS A 429 28.37 10.62 -8.92
C CYS A 429 29.20 9.65 -9.78
N THR A 430 30.19 10.18 -10.50
CA THR A 430 31.09 9.39 -11.35
C THR A 430 31.96 8.40 -10.58
N ASP A 431 32.16 8.61 -9.28
CA ASP A 431 32.93 7.71 -8.40
C ASP A 431 32.15 6.48 -7.94
N GLY A 432 30.87 6.36 -8.34
CA GLY A 432 29.96 5.29 -7.98
C GLY A 432 29.00 5.62 -6.82
N THR A 433 29.11 6.80 -6.21
CA THR A 433 28.20 7.21 -5.13
C THR A 433 26.79 7.42 -5.69
N GLU A 434 25.79 6.79 -5.07
CA GLU A 434 24.38 7.00 -5.38
C GLU A 434 23.57 7.14 -4.09
N LEU A 435 22.68 8.13 -4.02
CA LEU A 435 21.75 8.29 -2.92
C LEU A 435 20.41 8.80 -3.45
N ILE A 436 19.32 8.14 -3.03
CA ILE A 436 17.97 8.71 -3.08
C ILE A 436 17.44 8.63 -1.67
N SER A 437 17.18 9.80 -1.08
CA SER A 437 16.59 9.89 0.25
C SER A 437 15.30 10.68 0.25
N THR A 438 14.33 10.22 1.03
CA THR A 438 13.09 10.96 1.34
C THR A 438 12.91 11.00 2.85
N THR A 439 12.89 12.21 3.41
CA THR A 439 12.79 12.45 4.85
C THR A 439 12.00 13.72 5.15
N LEU A 440 11.51 13.83 6.38
CA LEU A 440 11.17 15.10 7.02
C LEU A 440 12.46 15.68 7.60
N SER A 441 13.14 16.48 6.80
CA SER A 441 14.38 17.16 7.17
C SER A 441 14.12 18.15 8.31
N LEU A 442 14.98 18.11 9.33
CA LEU A 442 14.90 18.97 10.51
C LEU A 442 15.84 20.18 10.34
N TYR A 443 15.26 21.34 10.05
CA TYR A 443 15.97 22.60 9.87
C TYR A 443 16.21 23.32 11.21
N GLY A 444 16.96 22.68 12.11
CA GLY A 444 17.23 23.16 13.48
C GLY A 444 16.14 22.79 14.48
N GLU A 445 16.05 23.53 15.58
CA GLU A 445 15.16 23.18 16.71
C GLU A 445 13.71 23.65 16.52
N PRO A 446 12.70 22.86 16.93
CA PRO A 446 11.31 23.31 16.91
C PRO A 446 11.13 24.50 17.87
N ASN A 447 10.16 25.36 17.57
CA ASN A 447 9.85 26.56 18.38
C ASN A 447 10.99 27.59 18.47
N GLU A 448 11.90 27.60 17.50
CA GLU A 448 12.84 28.69 17.32
C GLU A 448 13.30 28.83 15.86
N PHE A 449 13.91 29.97 15.56
CA PHE A 449 14.66 30.22 14.33
C PHE A 449 15.75 31.27 14.59
N ASN A 450 16.69 31.46 13.67
CA ASN A 450 17.73 32.47 13.76
C ASN A 450 17.38 33.73 12.94
N ARG A 451 17.71 34.92 13.43
CA ARG A 451 17.48 36.17 12.68
C ARG A 451 18.38 36.23 11.45
N SER A 452 17.81 36.39 10.25
CA SER A 452 18.60 36.53 9.00
C SER A 452 19.64 37.66 9.04
N CYS A 453 19.28 38.81 9.62
CA CYS A 453 20.16 39.98 9.72
C CYS A 453 21.13 39.94 10.92
N ALA A 454 21.07 38.91 11.75
CA ALA A 454 21.92 38.73 12.92
C ALA A 454 22.15 37.23 13.16
N ARG A 455 22.98 36.60 12.32
CA ARG A 455 23.24 35.15 12.38
C ARG A 455 23.65 34.68 13.77
N GLY A 456 23.03 33.60 14.22
CA GLY A 456 23.21 33.05 15.57
C GLY A 456 22.37 33.73 16.66
N ALA A 457 21.63 34.82 16.36
CA ALA A 457 20.65 35.36 17.29
C ALA A 457 19.34 34.58 17.15
N THR A 458 19.05 33.73 18.13
CA THR A 458 17.84 32.92 18.19
C THR A 458 16.61 33.75 18.55
N VAL A 459 15.49 33.47 17.90
CA VAL A 459 14.15 33.98 18.20
C VAL A 459 13.28 32.82 18.65
N ALA A 460 12.80 32.89 19.88
CA ALA A 460 11.85 31.91 20.40
C ALA A 460 10.46 32.09 19.77
N THR A 461 9.84 30.96 19.42
CA THR A 461 8.48 30.85 18.91
C THR A 461 7.71 29.78 19.70
N THR A 462 6.49 29.44 19.29
CA THR A 462 5.62 28.52 20.04
C THR A 462 4.78 27.63 19.13
N GLY A 463 4.20 26.56 19.67
CA GLY A 463 3.14 25.77 19.03
C GLY A 463 3.58 24.51 18.27
N SER A 464 4.87 24.32 18.01
CA SER A 464 5.39 23.08 17.41
C SER A 464 5.55 21.98 18.47
N MET A 465 5.13 20.77 18.12
CA MET A 465 5.32 19.54 18.90
C MET A 465 6.20 18.53 18.12
N LEU A 466 6.96 19.01 17.14
CA LEU A 466 7.85 18.21 16.32
C LEU A 466 9.12 17.82 17.09
N PRO A 467 9.81 16.75 16.69
CA PRO A 467 11.03 16.33 17.37
C PRO A 467 12.16 17.36 17.25
N PRO A 468 13.07 17.42 18.24
CA PRO A 468 14.29 18.21 18.16
C PRO A 468 15.22 17.68 17.06
N ALA A 469 16.17 18.50 16.63
CA ALA A 469 17.15 18.08 15.64
C ALA A 469 17.99 16.90 16.19
N VAL A 470 18.10 15.82 15.42
CA VAL A 470 18.90 14.64 15.82
C VAL A 470 20.39 14.84 15.52
N THR A 471 20.70 15.67 14.52
CA THR A 471 22.06 16.02 14.11
C THR A 471 22.28 17.53 14.29
N ALA A 472 23.45 17.90 14.82
CA ALA A 472 23.85 19.29 14.94
C ALA A 472 24.16 19.88 13.55
N GLY A 473 23.68 21.10 13.27
CA GLY A 473 24.06 21.86 12.07
C GLY A 473 22.90 22.41 11.24
N GLY A 474 21.66 21.97 11.47
CA GLY A 474 20.49 22.56 10.83
C GLY A 474 20.07 23.90 11.46
N THR A 475 19.54 24.82 10.65
CA THR A 475 18.92 26.06 11.14
C THR A 475 17.98 26.68 10.11
N ARG A 476 16.98 27.41 10.58
CA ARG A 476 16.18 28.34 9.76
C ARG A 476 16.64 29.75 10.10
N GLU A 477 17.18 30.46 9.12
CA GLU A 477 17.40 31.90 9.22
C GLU A 477 16.23 32.61 8.54
N ILE A 478 15.37 33.26 9.33
CA ILE A 478 14.15 33.92 8.85
C ILE A 478 14.23 35.42 9.21
N PRO A 479 13.84 36.34 8.31
CA PRO A 479 13.79 37.75 8.63
C PRO A 479 12.70 38.02 9.68
N ASP A 480 13.04 38.80 10.70
CA ASP A 480 12.05 39.41 11.59
C ASP A 480 11.77 40.87 11.21
N ARG A 481 10.85 41.51 11.93
CA ARG A 481 10.51 42.91 11.69
C ARG A 481 11.73 43.84 11.72
N GLY A 482 12.66 43.64 12.66
CA GLY A 482 13.87 44.45 12.75
C GLY A 482 14.77 44.29 11.53
N CYS A 483 14.89 43.07 11.00
CA CYS A 483 15.59 42.83 9.75
C CYS A 483 14.91 43.53 8.56
N ALA A 484 13.58 43.43 8.46
CA ALA A 484 12.82 44.03 7.38
C ALA A 484 12.88 45.57 7.40
N GLU A 485 12.72 46.20 8.58
CA GLU A 485 12.86 47.66 8.76
C GLU A 485 14.28 48.14 8.44
N SER A 486 15.31 47.39 8.84
CA SER A 486 16.70 47.71 8.54
C SER A 486 16.97 47.66 7.03
N ALA A 487 16.48 46.63 6.33
CA ALA A 487 16.61 46.49 4.88
C ALA A 487 15.94 47.65 4.13
N VAL A 488 14.70 47.97 4.50
CA VAL A 488 13.92 49.07 3.93
C VAL A 488 14.58 50.44 4.15
N SER A 489 15.26 50.62 5.27
CA SER A 489 15.95 51.88 5.58
C SER A 489 17.26 52.09 4.81
N GLY A 490 17.73 51.08 4.07
CA GLY A 490 19.04 51.08 3.41
C GLY A 490 20.23 50.99 4.38
N ALA A 491 19.97 50.84 5.68
CA ALA A 491 21.00 50.72 6.72
C ALA A 491 21.68 49.35 6.74
N SER A 492 21.04 48.33 6.16
CA SER A 492 21.60 46.99 5.97
C SER A 492 21.47 46.54 4.51
N ASP A 493 22.29 45.56 4.14
CA ASP A 493 22.23 44.89 2.85
C ASP A 493 20.87 44.20 2.62
N ILE A 494 20.47 44.02 1.35
CA ILE A 494 19.26 43.29 0.95
C ILE A 494 19.23 41.87 1.51
N TRP A 495 20.40 41.32 1.83
CA TRP A 495 20.57 40.06 2.55
C TRP A 495 19.92 40.04 3.95
N ALA A 496 19.51 41.19 4.50
CA ALA A 496 18.71 41.22 5.73
C ALA A 496 17.32 40.57 5.55
N LEU A 497 16.77 40.54 4.33
CA LEU A 497 15.55 39.80 4.01
C LEU A 497 15.80 38.37 3.53
N TYR A 498 17.05 37.98 3.32
CA TYR A 498 17.37 36.66 2.80
C TYR A 498 17.02 35.57 3.82
N GLU A 499 16.06 34.73 3.46
CA GLU A 499 15.65 33.59 4.25
C GLU A 499 16.47 32.37 3.80
N ILE A 500 17.19 31.70 4.72
CA ILE A 500 17.99 30.52 4.39
C ILE A 500 17.66 29.35 5.30
N TRP A 501 17.45 28.19 4.69
CA TRP A 501 17.09 26.95 5.35
C TRP A 501 18.24 25.98 5.21
N GLN A 502 18.94 25.74 6.31
CA GLN A 502 20.12 24.89 6.38
C GLN A 502 19.68 23.54 6.94
N SER A 503 19.81 22.48 6.13
CA SER A 503 19.55 21.12 6.61
C SER A 503 20.85 20.44 7.04
N ALA A 504 20.73 19.44 7.92
CA ALA A 504 21.77 18.50 8.25
C ALA A 504 21.10 17.13 8.43
N ASN A 505 21.22 16.28 7.42
CA ASN A 505 20.44 15.04 7.33
C ASN A 505 21.36 13.84 7.47
N GLU A 506 20.89 12.83 8.19
CA GLU A 506 21.57 11.55 8.31
C GLU A 506 20.57 10.41 8.24
N LEU A 507 20.97 9.35 7.54
CA LEU A 507 20.29 8.06 7.60
C LEU A 507 21.02 7.20 8.63
N ARG A 508 20.34 6.76 9.69
CA ARG A 508 20.97 6.04 10.81
C ARG A 508 20.31 4.70 11.07
N THR A 509 21.09 3.66 11.34
CA THR A 509 20.59 2.40 11.90
C THR A 509 20.11 2.58 13.34
N ALA A 510 19.40 1.58 13.88
CA ALA A 510 18.89 1.63 15.27
C ALA A 510 19.98 1.76 16.35
N ASP A 511 21.22 1.37 16.06
CA ASP A 511 22.37 1.52 16.96
C ASP A 511 23.12 2.87 16.80
N GLY A 512 22.62 3.74 15.91
CA GLY A 512 23.16 5.08 15.68
C GLY A 512 24.20 5.18 14.57
N THR A 513 24.60 4.06 13.96
CA THR A 513 25.56 4.04 12.84
C THR A 513 25.01 4.83 11.65
N VAL A 514 25.82 5.74 11.12
CA VAL A 514 25.48 6.59 9.97
C VAL A 514 25.69 5.83 8.68
N VAL A 515 24.65 5.76 7.86
CA VAL A 515 24.63 5.10 6.56
C VAL A 515 24.82 6.10 5.42
N ALA A 516 24.31 7.32 5.60
CA ALA A 516 24.54 8.45 4.70
C ALA A 516 24.39 9.78 5.45
N SER A 517 25.11 10.82 5.02
CA SER A 517 24.98 12.19 5.51
C SER A 517 24.97 13.21 4.36
N PHE A 518 24.09 14.20 4.43
CA PHE A 518 23.94 15.23 3.39
C PHE A 518 23.29 16.51 3.94
N ASP A 519 23.69 17.68 3.44
CA ASP A 519 23.33 18.98 4.06
C ASP A 519 22.96 20.08 3.04
N PRO A 520 22.01 19.85 2.10
CA PRO A 520 21.61 20.89 1.16
C PRO A 520 20.99 22.11 1.87
N TRP A 521 21.31 23.30 1.40
CA TRP A 521 20.73 24.55 1.90
C TRP A 521 19.88 25.22 0.84
N PHE A 522 18.85 25.95 1.26
CA PHE A 522 17.89 26.57 0.36
C PHE A 522 17.66 28.04 0.74
N GLY A 523 17.86 28.95 -0.21
CA GLY A 523 17.72 30.39 -0.04
C GLY A 523 16.48 30.95 -0.72
N ILE A 524 15.84 31.95 -0.10
CA ILE A 524 14.80 32.80 -0.71
C ILE A 524 15.21 34.26 -0.54
N ARG A 525 15.39 34.97 -1.66
CA ARG A 525 15.83 36.37 -1.67
C ARG A 525 14.69 37.39 -1.61
N ASN A 526 13.47 36.98 -1.96
CA ASN A 526 12.29 37.84 -1.95
C ASN A 526 11.10 37.20 -1.18
N PRO A 527 11.28 36.73 0.06
CA PRO A 527 10.22 36.06 0.79
C PRO A 527 8.98 36.95 0.94
N SER A 528 7.79 36.37 0.89
CA SER A 528 6.53 37.11 1.00
C SER A 528 6.14 37.44 2.45
N ARG A 529 7.03 37.19 3.41
CA ARG A 529 6.80 37.34 4.85
C ARG A 529 8.05 37.81 5.60
N TYR A 530 7.83 38.33 6.80
CA TYR A 530 8.81 38.35 7.90
C TYR A 530 8.09 38.01 9.21
N TYR A 531 8.82 37.51 10.21
CA TYR A 531 8.27 37.24 11.54
C TYR A 531 7.98 38.55 12.29
N ASP A 532 6.75 38.70 12.81
CA ASP A 532 6.34 39.89 13.56
C ASP A 532 5.78 39.50 14.93
N VAL A 533 6.64 39.53 15.93
CA VAL A 533 6.31 39.19 17.32
C VAL A 533 5.17 40.04 17.90
N ARG A 534 4.93 41.25 17.38
CA ARG A 534 3.88 42.14 17.91
C ARG A 534 2.48 41.58 17.70
N TYR A 535 2.32 40.72 16.70
CA TYR A 535 1.05 40.05 16.39
C TYR A 535 1.03 38.58 16.84
N SER A 536 2.14 38.07 17.38
CA SER A 536 2.21 36.73 17.96
C SER A 536 1.45 36.68 19.29
N THR A 537 0.89 35.51 19.61
CA THR A 537 0.28 35.20 20.91
C THR A 537 1.07 34.09 21.61
N ALA A 538 0.66 33.73 22.83
CA ALA A 538 1.27 32.61 23.56
C ALA A 538 1.16 31.26 22.82
N THR A 539 0.27 31.13 21.83
CA THR A 539 0.00 29.88 21.11
C THR A 539 0.06 30.01 19.59
N THR A 540 0.34 31.21 19.05
CA THR A 540 0.36 31.44 17.61
C THR A 540 1.49 32.38 17.23
N ASN A 541 2.26 32.00 16.20
CA ASN A 541 3.27 32.87 15.62
C ASN A 541 2.65 33.70 14.50
N ALA A 542 2.94 34.99 14.45
CA ALA A 542 2.44 35.87 13.41
C ALA A 542 3.56 36.31 12.45
N VAL A 543 3.12 36.58 11.22
CA VAL A 543 3.96 37.14 10.16
C VAL A 543 3.35 38.43 9.65
N SER A 544 4.18 39.29 9.07
CA SER A 544 3.76 40.49 8.35
C SER A 544 4.40 40.51 6.96
N ARG A 545 3.97 41.44 6.10
CA ARG A 545 4.36 41.46 4.67
C ARG A 545 5.44 42.51 4.42
N PRO A 546 6.57 42.17 3.78
CA PRO A 546 7.56 43.16 3.38
C PRO A 546 6.96 44.29 2.53
N LEU A 547 5.98 43.96 1.66
CA LEU A 547 5.28 44.94 0.83
C LEU A 547 4.62 46.07 1.64
N ASP A 548 3.98 45.75 2.77
CA ASP A 548 3.25 46.73 3.59
C ASP A 548 4.17 47.84 4.15
N LEU A 549 5.47 47.55 4.31
CA LEU A 549 6.47 48.53 4.78
C LEU A 549 6.62 49.73 3.81
N LEU A 550 6.23 49.58 2.54
CA LEU A 550 6.24 50.67 1.56
C LEU A 550 5.28 51.82 1.92
N TRP A 551 4.21 51.54 2.67
CA TRP A 551 3.18 52.53 2.99
C TRP A 551 3.10 52.85 4.49
N GLU A 552 4.00 52.29 5.30
CA GLU A 552 4.16 52.73 6.70
C GLU A 552 4.87 54.10 6.72
N ALA A 553 4.31 55.10 7.41
CA ALA A 553 4.67 56.52 7.27
C ALA A 553 6.17 56.83 7.51
N THR A 554 6.86 56.09 8.37
CA THR A 554 8.31 56.26 8.63
C THR A 554 9.20 55.52 7.64
N SER A 555 8.63 54.55 6.92
CA SER A 555 9.32 53.59 6.08
C SER A 555 9.14 53.91 4.58
N ALA A 556 8.02 54.53 4.21
CA ALA A 556 7.65 54.83 2.82
C ALA A 556 8.67 55.70 2.06
N GLU A 557 9.17 56.77 2.68
CA GLU A 557 10.17 57.66 2.06
C GLU A 557 11.51 56.96 1.82
N ARG A 558 11.83 55.91 2.60
CA ARG A 558 13.09 55.15 2.52
C ARG A 558 12.96 53.92 1.62
N ALA A 559 11.83 53.21 1.71
CA ALA A 559 11.53 51.97 0.99
C ALA A 559 11.57 52.15 -0.53
N ALA A 560 11.00 53.25 -1.04
CA ALA A 560 10.84 53.47 -2.48
C ALA A 560 12.16 53.51 -3.29
N ASN A 561 13.32 53.62 -2.64
CA ASN A 561 14.62 53.75 -3.32
C ASN A 561 15.49 52.49 -3.29
N VAL A 562 15.04 51.39 -2.68
CA VAL A 562 15.82 50.15 -2.51
C VAL A 562 15.10 48.97 -3.17
N TYR A 563 15.82 48.15 -3.95
CA TYR A 563 15.26 46.91 -4.49
C TYR A 563 14.97 45.91 -3.34
N PRO A 564 13.84 45.18 -3.32
CA PRO A 564 12.83 45.06 -4.38
C PRO A 564 11.74 46.14 -4.38
N TRP A 565 11.59 46.94 -3.31
CA TRP A 565 10.52 47.94 -3.20
C TRP A 565 10.54 49.02 -4.29
N SER A 566 11.72 49.35 -4.83
CA SER A 566 11.86 50.33 -5.92
C SER A 566 11.12 49.94 -7.20
N THR A 567 10.79 48.66 -7.41
CA THR A 567 10.03 48.21 -8.58
C THR A 567 8.54 48.59 -8.52
N VAL A 568 8.04 48.88 -7.32
CA VAL A 568 6.64 49.25 -7.06
C VAL A 568 6.50 50.61 -6.36
N ALA A 569 7.59 51.38 -6.33
CA ALA A 569 7.62 52.73 -5.78
C ALA A 569 6.64 53.65 -6.52
N GLY A 570 5.85 54.42 -5.76
CA GLY A 570 4.86 55.35 -6.31
C GLY A 570 3.54 54.69 -6.75
N SER A 571 3.41 53.36 -6.66
CA SER A 571 2.15 52.66 -6.86
C SER A 571 1.16 52.96 -5.72
N GLU A 572 -0.13 52.87 -6.04
CA GLU A 572 -1.19 52.82 -5.02
C GLU A 572 -1.01 51.61 -4.10
N ARG A 573 -1.64 51.64 -2.92
CA ARG A 573 -1.63 50.48 -2.03
C ARG A 573 -2.38 49.32 -2.67
N PHE A 574 -1.76 48.14 -2.69
CA PHE A 574 -2.36 46.89 -3.17
C PHE A 574 -2.04 45.70 -2.24
N ASP A 575 -2.75 44.58 -2.41
CA ASP A 575 -2.63 43.38 -1.60
C ASP A 575 -1.32 42.63 -1.91
N TYR A 576 -0.68 42.01 -0.92
CA TYR A 576 0.58 41.27 -1.11
C TYR A 576 0.45 40.06 -2.06
N ARG A 577 -0.76 39.57 -2.30
CA ARG A 577 -1.09 38.48 -3.24
C ARG A 577 -1.23 38.98 -4.68
N ASP A 578 -1.24 40.28 -4.91
CA ASP A 578 -1.28 40.84 -6.26
C ASP A 578 0.02 40.46 -7.00
N PRO A 579 -0.04 39.95 -8.24
CA PRO A 579 1.14 39.60 -9.05
C PRO A 579 2.12 40.74 -9.30
N ARG A 580 1.75 41.99 -9.01
CA ARG A 580 2.68 43.14 -9.03
C ARG A 580 3.64 43.16 -7.84
N SER A 581 3.36 42.42 -6.77
CA SER A 581 4.23 42.36 -5.59
C SER A 581 5.58 41.72 -5.96
N PRO A 582 6.72 42.35 -5.65
CA PRO A 582 8.04 41.74 -5.89
C PRO A 582 8.40 40.70 -4.82
N PHE A 583 7.53 40.48 -3.83
CA PHE A 583 7.72 39.57 -2.70
C PHE A 583 6.83 38.33 -2.88
N ASP A 584 7.16 37.51 -3.87
CA ASP A 584 6.44 36.28 -4.23
C ASP A 584 7.19 35.01 -3.80
N GLY A 585 8.40 35.13 -3.25
CA GLY A 585 9.22 33.99 -2.84
C GLY A 585 9.80 33.15 -3.99
N ALA A 586 9.79 33.61 -5.24
CA ALA A 586 10.26 32.84 -6.39
C ALA A 586 11.75 33.02 -6.72
N GLN A 587 12.44 33.98 -6.08
CA GLN A 587 13.88 34.20 -6.26
C GLN A 587 14.66 33.30 -5.31
N ARG A 588 14.99 32.10 -5.81
CA ARG A 588 15.58 31.03 -4.99
C ARG A 588 17.00 30.71 -5.42
N ASP A 589 17.80 30.27 -4.48
CA ASP A 589 19.10 29.66 -4.71
C ASP A 589 19.28 28.48 -3.76
N PHE A 590 20.29 27.67 -4.02
CA PHE A 590 20.56 26.53 -3.16
C PHE A 590 22.04 26.22 -3.11
N TYR A 591 22.40 25.43 -2.11
CA TYR A 591 23.78 25.05 -1.87
C TYR A 591 23.89 23.54 -1.71
N ILE A 592 24.97 23.01 -2.26
CA ILE A 592 25.37 21.60 -2.09
C ILE A 592 26.65 21.61 -1.28
N GLY A 593 26.68 20.85 -0.19
CA GLY A 593 27.82 20.72 0.71
C GLY A 593 28.27 19.28 0.85
N GLN A 594 28.23 18.77 2.09
CA GLN A 594 28.54 17.38 2.42
C GLN A 594 27.61 16.40 1.71
N ASN A 595 28.21 15.31 1.26
CA ASN A 595 27.53 14.16 0.67
C ASN A 595 28.39 12.92 0.92
N GLU A 596 28.04 12.17 1.95
CA GLU A 596 28.76 10.95 2.35
C GLU A 596 27.78 9.77 2.34
N VAL A 597 28.20 8.67 1.73
CA VAL A 597 27.42 7.42 1.71
C VAL A 597 28.33 6.27 2.09
N VAL A 598 27.97 5.58 3.17
CA VAL A 598 28.62 4.33 3.62
C VAL A 598 27.81 3.12 3.15
N GLY A 599 26.48 3.24 3.09
CA GLY A 599 25.58 2.16 2.71
C GLY A 599 25.41 1.08 3.79
N LEU A 600 24.61 0.06 3.51
CA LEU A 600 24.51 -1.16 4.31
C LEU A 600 25.04 -2.34 3.49
N ASP A 601 25.83 -3.20 4.11
CA ASP A 601 26.41 -4.36 3.43
C ASP A 601 25.36 -5.18 2.67
N GLY A 602 25.57 -5.35 1.37
CA GLY A 602 24.83 -6.32 0.53
C GLY A 602 23.47 -5.87 -0.03
N SER A 603 23.02 -4.64 0.18
CA SER A 603 21.80 -4.10 -0.46
C SER A 603 21.87 -2.58 -0.65
N PRO A 604 21.59 -2.05 -1.86
CA PRO A 604 21.46 -0.61 -2.08
C PRO A 604 20.16 -0.05 -1.48
N THR A 605 19.14 -0.90 -1.30
CA THR A 605 17.85 -0.51 -0.73
C THR A 605 17.85 -0.70 0.78
N LEU A 606 17.38 0.32 1.49
CA LEU A 606 17.12 0.30 2.93
C LEU A 606 15.84 1.10 3.27
N TYR A 607 15.32 0.90 4.47
CA TYR A 607 14.08 1.50 4.94
C TYR A 607 14.33 2.25 6.25
N THR A 608 13.96 3.53 6.30
CA THR A 608 14.07 4.38 7.50
C THR A 608 12.70 4.79 8.00
N ASP A 609 12.61 5.27 9.24
CA ASP A 609 11.46 6.08 9.64
C ASP A 609 11.44 7.43 8.88
N PRO A 610 10.35 8.22 8.97
CA PRO A 610 10.22 9.47 8.23
C PRO A 610 11.30 10.51 8.51
N TYR A 611 12.06 10.41 9.61
CA TYR A 611 13.12 11.34 9.98
C TYR A 611 14.52 10.81 9.66
N GLY A 612 14.63 9.68 8.93
CA GLY A 612 15.91 9.07 8.55
C GLY A 612 16.48 8.10 9.58
N GLY A 613 15.77 7.83 10.69
CA GLY A 613 16.22 6.91 11.72
C GLY A 613 15.90 5.44 11.44
N ASN A 614 16.46 4.56 12.27
CA ASN A 614 16.17 3.14 12.30
C ASN A 614 16.32 2.43 10.93
N ALA A 615 17.35 2.76 10.15
CA ALA A 615 17.67 2.14 8.87
C ALA A 615 17.80 0.61 8.97
N GLU A 616 17.11 -0.12 8.10
CA GLU A 616 17.20 -1.58 7.97
C GLU A 616 16.87 -2.06 6.54
N THR A 617 17.13 -3.32 6.21
CA THR A 617 16.86 -3.87 4.86
C THR A 617 15.45 -4.46 4.69
N THR A 618 14.64 -4.46 5.74
CA THR A 618 13.26 -5.00 5.70
C THR A 618 12.25 -3.88 5.87
N ARG A 619 11.25 -3.82 4.97
CA ARG A 619 10.19 -2.81 5.09
C ARG A 619 9.31 -3.06 6.32
N ARG A 620 9.02 -1.98 7.05
CA ARG A 620 8.02 -1.90 8.13
C ARG A 620 6.95 -0.85 7.81
N VAL A 621 5.85 -0.84 8.56
CA VAL A 621 4.77 0.14 8.37
C VAL A 621 5.28 1.55 8.69
N GLY A 622 5.00 2.51 7.80
CA GLY A 622 5.48 3.89 7.94
C GLY A 622 6.97 4.08 7.68
N ALA A 623 7.66 3.06 7.15
CA ALA A 623 9.04 3.21 6.73
C ALA A 623 9.13 3.60 5.25
N ILE A 624 10.04 4.54 4.98
CA ILE A 624 10.30 5.10 3.67
C ILE A 624 11.50 4.39 3.06
N GLU A 625 11.34 3.91 1.83
CA GLU A 625 12.42 3.32 1.04
C GLU A 625 13.45 4.38 0.64
N GLN A 626 14.71 4.09 0.92
CA GLN A 626 15.88 4.87 0.55
C GLN A 626 16.79 4.03 -0.37
N TRP A 627 17.58 4.69 -1.20
CA TRP A 627 18.64 4.08 -2.00
C TRP A 627 19.98 4.65 -1.55
N ALA A 628 20.96 3.80 -1.23
CA ALA A 628 22.30 4.24 -0.81
C ALA A 628 23.38 3.27 -1.31
N VAL A 629 24.27 3.77 -2.16
CA VAL A 629 25.45 3.08 -2.68
C VAL A 629 26.67 3.94 -2.40
N ALA A 630 27.62 3.38 -1.64
CA ALA A 630 28.90 4.04 -1.40
C ALA A 630 29.76 4.02 -2.67
N GLY A 631 30.32 5.18 -3.03
CA GLY A 631 31.30 5.28 -4.10
C GLY A 631 32.69 4.80 -3.69
N SER A 632 33.61 4.85 -4.65
CA SER A 632 35.03 4.53 -4.44
C SER A 632 35.72 5.49 -3.46
N LEU A 633 35.17 6.69 -3.27
CA LEU A 633 35.58 7.62 -2.23
C LEU A 633 34.63 7.57 -1.03
N ALA A 634 34.56 6.42 -0.35
CA ALA A 634 33.78 6.25 0.89
C ALA A 634 34.42 6.97 2.09
N THR A 635 34.78 8.25 1.95
CA THR A 635 35.69 8.94 2.87
C THR A 635 35.09 10.20 3.51
N SER A 636 35.57 10.48 4.72
CA SER A 636 35.38 11.68 5.56
C SER A 636 35.93 12.99 4.96
N LEU A 637 35.86 13.15 3.64
CA LEU A 637 36.35 14.33 2.95
C LEU A 637 35.38 15.48 3.20
N ARG A 638 35.85 16.55 3.82
CA ARG A 638 35.03 17.74 4.00
C ARG A 638 34.90 18.47 2.67
N LEU A 639 33.73 18.35 2.06
CA LEU A 639 33.38 19.11 0.85
C LEU A 639 33.19 20.59 1.17
N GLU A 640 33.56 21.46 0.22
CA GLU A 640 33.21 22.87 0.26
C GLU A 640 31.78 23.06 -0.22
N ARG A 641 31.06 23.97 0.45
CA ARG A 641 29.69 24.28 0.06
C ARG A 641 29.66 25.19 -1.17
N GLN A 642 29.06 24.71 -2.25
CA GLN A 642 28.94 25.44 -3.52
C GLN A 642 27.53 26.01 -3.67
N GLN A 643 27.42 27.29 -4.05
CA GLN A 643 26.14 27.98 -4.31
C GLN A 643 25.74 27.88 -5.79
N PHE A 644 24.45 27.73 -6.04
CA PHE A 644 23.84 27.61 -7.36
C PHE A 644 22.56 28.46 -7.44
N ASP A 645 22.16 28.90 -8.64
CA ASP A 645 20.92 29.65 -8.89
C ASP A 645 20.82 31.04 -8.22
N LEU A 646 21.93 31.68 -7.87
CA LEU A 646 21.94 33.03 -7.28
C LEU A 646 21.13 34.08 -8.07
N HIS A 647 20.95 33.90 -9.37
CA HIS A 647 20.19 34.81 -10.24
C HIS A 647 18.89 34.20 -10.79
N ALA A 648 18.50 33.01 -10.34
CA ALA A 648 17.27 32.38 -10.79
C ALA A 648 16.04 33.10 -10.20
N ASP A 649 15.05 33.33 -11.06
CA ASP A 649 13.76 33.90 -10.70
C ASP A 649 12.68 33.07 -11.40
N TRP A 650 12.06 32.17 -10.63
CA TRP A 650 11.07 31.23 -11.14
C TRP A 650 9.67 31.85 -11.27
N GLY A 651 9.48 33.09 -10.82
CA GLY A 651 8.22 33.85 -10.88
C GLY A 651 8.22 34.93 -11.96
N LYS A 652 9.31 35.05 -12.72
CA LYS A 652 9.47 36.11 -13.70
C LYS A 652 8.50 35.95 -14.88
N ASN A 653 7.62 36.93 -15.05
CA ASN A 653 6.71 37.08 -16.19
C ASN A 653 5.74 35.90 -16.40
N ASN A 654 5.36 35.18 -15.34
CA ASN A 654 4.49 34.01 -15.44
C ASN A 654 3.32 34.02 -14.42
N GLY A 655 3.02 35.19 -13.87
CA GLY A 655 1.90 35.40 -12.97
C GLY A 655 2.03 34.77 -11.58
N VAL A 656 3.22 34.30 -11.18
CA VAL A 656 3.47 33.85 -9.80
C VAL A 656 3.24 34.99 -8.81
N HIS A 657 2.61 34.67 -7.68
CA HIS A 657 2.34 35.58 -6.59
C HIS A 657 2.22 34.82 -5.26
N ALA A 658 2.19 35.52 -4.12
CA ALA A 658 1.92 34.87 -2.85
C ALA A 658 0.46 34.36 -2.81
N PRO A 659 0.16 33.17 -2.24
CA PRO A 659 1.08 32.23 -1.58
C PRO A 659 1.95 31.43 -2.55
N ASN A 660 3.27 31.42 -2.31
CA ASN A 660 4.27 30.64 -3.05
C ASN A 660 5.51 30.29 -2.20
#